data_AF-A0A1J9Q1F2-F1
#
_entry.id   AF-A0A1J9Q1F2-F1
#
_cell.length_a   1.000
_cell.length_b   1.000
_cell.length_c   1.000
_cell.angle_alpha   90.00
_cell.angle_beta   90.00
_cell.angle_gamma   90.00
#
_symmetry.space_group_name_H-M   'P 1'
#
loop_
_entity.id
_entity.type
_entity.pdbx_description
1 polymer ?
#
loop_
_entity_poly.entity_id
_entity_poly.type
_entity_poly.pdbx_seq_one_letter_code
_entity_poly.pdbx_strand_id
1 'polypeptide(L)'
;MRPPRPRLRVLCCCVSSSSSGGLRCPVPLSSANRQRLALNSPAARSRRYNSSCYPATQTLSPTPDPRAPSNNPRRINITAACFRRFASAFPFFAVRMASGSALSTATRAAIHIPPDAPQSSAPTLSSSTSPTSPSTSAPRPLTHPFSSSPPTATTTATAAAAITTSVPPTLAPFSDFSDFARQLQAKQQHSNYHSTSLSTSLKNMVAASVNRTSLHPSGVQPGVGHTELEEELHETAHIDYERVSIIANPAVASLYEDALVYETGTAITSSGALTAYSGAKTGRSPLDKRIVKEPSSEQDIWWGPVNKPMSPEVWRINRERAVDYLNTRNRIYVIDGYAGWDERYRISVRVVCARAYHALFMRNMLIRPSREELKSFHPDYVIYNAGSFPANRWTEGMTSATSVAINFAEKEMVILGTEYAGEMKKGVFTVLFYEMPVKHNVLTLHSSANQGQDGDVTVFFGLSGTGKTTLSADPKRALIGDDEHCWSDRGVFNIEGGCYAKCIGLSAEKEPDIFNAIRFGSVLENVVFDPVTRVVDYDDSTLTENTRCAYPIEYIENAKIPCIAEEHPKNIILLTCDARGVLPPISKLNTEQTMFHFISGYTSKMAGTEDGVTEPQATFSSCFAQPFLALHPMRYARMLADKISQHKANAWLLNTGWVGAGATTGGKRCPLKYTRAILDAIHSGELAKAEYEVYDVFNLYVPKSCPGVPSELLNPKKSWTASTSFESEVTKLAVLFNENFKKYSDEATKEVIAAAPVVPSETAKPAADVNGTEPTTTKENTA
;
A
#
# COMPACT_ATOMS: atom_id res chain seq x y z
N MET A 1 -26.95 -56.64 15.57
CA MET A 1 -27.88 -55.69 16.24
C MET A 1 -27.66 -54.29 15.66
N ARG A 2 -28.60 -53.35 15.81
CA ARG A 2 -28.50 -51.95 15.31
C ARG A 2 -29.05 -50.96 16.36
N PRO A 3 -28.42 -49.79 16.57
CA PRO A 3 -29.08 -48.55 16.99
C PRO A 3 -29.62 -47.77 15.76
N PRO A 4 -30.54 -46.80 15.93
CA PRO A 4 -31.32 -46.21 14.83
C PRO A 4 -30.81 -44.85 14.31
N ARG A 5 -31.32 -44.47 13.12
CA ARG A 5 -31.21 -43.10 12.57
C ARG A 5 -32.34 -42.20 13.11
N PRO A 6 -32.13 -40.89 13.29
CA PRO A 6 -33.24 -39.94 13.44
C PRO A 6 -34.02 -39.77 12.13
N ARG A 7 -35.28 -39.35 12.22
CA ARG A 7 -36.14 -38.94 11.10
C ARG A 7 -36.58 -37.49 11.30
N LEU A 8 -36.79 -36.76 10.21
CA LEU A 8 -37.57 -35.52 10.24
C LEU A 8 -38.99 -35.79 10.76
N ARG A 9 -39.54 -34.82 11.50
CA ARG A 9 -40.97 -34.50 11.43
C ARG A 9 -41.15 -32.99 11.36
N VAL A 10 -41.88 -32.56 10.34
CA VAL A 10 -42.53 -31.25 10.29
C VAL A 10 -43.73 -31.29 11.24
N LEU A 11 -44.01 -30.17 11.91
CA LEU A 11 -45.35 -29.85 12.37
C LEU A 11 -45.69 -28.41 11.97
N CYS A 12 -46.96 -28.16 11.71
CA CYS A 12 -47.48 -26.88 11.22
C CYS A 12 -48.63 -26.43 12.13
N CYS A 13 -48.73 -25.14 12.40
CA CYS A 13 -49.93 -24.50 12.92
C CYS A 13 -50.22 -23.21 12.14
N CYS A 14 -51.47 -23.06 11.72
CA CYS A 14 -52.06 -21.82 11.23
C CYS A 14 -52.65 -21.04 12.45
N VAL A 15 -53.44 -19.95 12.37
CA VAL A 15 -54.38 -19.45 11.35
C VAL A 15 -54.60 -17.93 11.53
N SER A 16 -55.15 -17.27 10.49
CA SER A 16 -56.03 -16.06 10.52
C SER A 16 -55.44 -14.67 10.86
N SER A 17 -55.89 -13.56 10.24
CA SER A 17 -56.86 -13.40 9.11
C SER A 17 -56.87 -11.98 8.51
N SER A 18 -57.37 -11.88 7.25
CA SER A 18 -57.97 -10.69 6.57
C SER A 18 -57.07 -9.45 6.31
N SER A 19 -57.22 -8.66 5.23
CA SER A 19 -58.09 -8.69 4.01
C SER A 19 -57.71 -7.52 3.06
N SER A 20 -57.97 -7.50 1.73
CA SER A 20 -58.26 -8.54 0.72
C SER A 20 -58.40 -7.93 -0.70
N GLY A 21 -57.88 -8.58 -1.75
CA GLY A 21 -58.21 -8.30 -3.17
C GLY A 21 -57.05 -7.75 -4.03
N GLY A 22 -56.91 -8.08 -5.33
CA GLY A 22 -57.50 -9.19 -6.09
C GLY A 22 -57.88 -8.88 -7.55
N LEU A 23 -57.14 -9.43 -8.55
CA LEU A 23 -57.47 -9.71 -9.97
C LEU A 23 -56.14 -9.84 -10.76
N ARG A 24 -55.90 -10.66 -11.80
CA ARG A 24 -56.29 -12.03 -12.22
C ARG A 24 -55.34 -12.39 -13.40
N CYS A 25 -54.85 -13.63 -13.43
CA CYS A 25 -54.07 -14.27 -14.51
C CYS A 25 -54.90 -14.47 -15.82
N PRO A 26 -54.36 -14.94 -17.00
CA PRO A 26 -53.31 -15.97 -17.11
C PRO A 26 -52.33 -15.99 -18.32
N VAL A 27 -51.37 -16.94 -18.23
CA VAL A 27 -50.48 -17.49 -19.29
C VAL A 27 -51.22 -18.64 -20.05
N PRO A 28 -50.75 -19.16 -21.22
CA PRO A 28 -49.88 -20.38 -21.19
C PRO A 28 -48.97 -20.69 -22.41
N LEU A 29 -47.80 -21.32 -22.16
CA LEU A 29 -47.09 -22.35 -22.97
C LEU A 29 -46.65 -21.97 -24.43
N SER A 30 -45.83 -22.71 -25.22
CA SER A 30 -45.08 -24.00 -25.13
C SER A 30 -43.78 -23.91 -26.00
N SER A 31 -42.57 -24.30 -25.57
CA SER A 31 -41.90 -25.64 -25.64
C SER A 31 -41.04 -26.02 -26.90
N ALA A 32 -39.74 -26.27 -26.65
CA ALA A 32 -38.89 -27.38 -27.14
C ALA A 32 -38.24 -27.43 -28.57
N ASN A 33 -37.02 -28.03 -28.59
CA ASN A 33 -36.31 -28.74 -29.69
C ASN A 33 -35.75 -27.94 -30.90
N ARG A 34 -34.72 -28.41 -31.64
CA ARG A 34 -33.49 -29.20 -31.33
C ARG A 34 -32.55 -29.20 -32.57
N GLN A 35 -31.29 -29.63 -32.37
CA GLN A 35 -30.32 -30.17 -33.37
C GLN A 35 -29.64 -29.27 -34.43
N ARG A 36 -28.30 -29.27 -34.34
CA ARG A 36 -27.24 -29.33 -35.37
C ARG A 36 -27.63 -29.33 -36.88
N LEU A 37 -26.92 -28.53 -37.67
CA LEU A 37 -25.95 -29.02 -38.69
C LEU A 37 -24.96 -27.90 -39.11
N ALA A 38 -24.06 -28.16 -40.07
CA ALA A 38 -22.87 -27.33 -40.34
C ALA A 38 -22.65 -27.03 -41.85
N LEU A 39 -21.65 -26.18 -42.13
CA LEU A 39 -20.88 -25.95 -43.37
C LEU A 39 -20.98 -24.55 -44.05
N ASN A 40 -19.78 -24.06 -44.40
CA ASN A 40 -19.38 -23.23 -45.56
C ASN A 40 -19.84 -21.75 -45.76
N SER A 41 -18.91 -20.86 -45.40
CA SER A 41 -18.38 -19.70 -46.17
C SER A 41 -18.54 -19.68 -47.71
N PRO A 42 -18.31 -18.54 -48.42
CA PRO A 42 -18.37 -17.11 -48.01
C PRO A 42 -18.88 -16.13 -49.14
N ALA A 43 -18.60 -14.82 -48.98
CA ALA A 43 -18.34 -13.80 -50.04
C ALA A 43 -19.45 -12.85 -50.56
N ALA A 44 -19.58 -11.71 -49.87
CA ALA A 44 -19.42 -10.32 -50.37
C ALA A 44 -20.02 -9.82 -51.72
N ARG A 45 -20.79 -8.71 -51.64
CA ARG A 45 -20.75 -7.48 -52.48
C ARG A 45 -21.88 -6.50 -52.05
N SER A 46 -21.93 -5.18 -52.32
CA SER A 46 -20.94 -4.06 -52.35
C SER A 46 -21.58 -2.80 -52.97
N ARG A 47 -21.42 -1.59 -52.39
CA ARG A 47 -21.36 -0.22 -53.02
C ARG A 47 -21.34 0.83 -51.88
N ARG A 48 -20.33 1.74 -51.76
CA ARG A 48 -20.03 3.00 -52.52
C ARG A 48 -21.07 4.11 -52.26
N TYR A 49 -20.73 5.42 -52.17
CA TYR A 49 -19.63 6.25 -52.73
C TYR A 49 -18.98 7.15 -51.62
N ASN A 50 -17.65 7.35 -51.60
CA ASN A 50 -16.85 8.54 -52.07
C ASN A 50 -17.18 9.89 -51.39
N SER A 51 -16.28 10.87 -51.24
CA SER A 51 -14.89 11.13 -51.73
C SER A 51 -14.20 12.11 -50.73
N SER A 52 -12.90 12.42 -50.71
CA SER A 52 -11.66 12.04 -51.43
C SER A 52 -10.46 12.50 -50.52
N CYS A 53 -9.14 12.50 -50.80
CA CYS A 53 -8.30 12.55 -52.02
C CYS A 53 -7.00 11.70 -51.86
N TYR A 54 -6.04 11.93 -52.76
CA TYR A 54 -4.68 11.34 -52.90
C TYR A 54 -3.80 12.37 -53.67
N PRO A 55 -2.48 12.21 -53.98
CA PRO A 55 -1.60 11.02 -54.13
C PRO A 55 -0.52 10.87 -53.03
N ALA A 56 0.08 9.71 -52.71
CA ALA A 56 0.71 8.62 -53.50
C ALA A 56 2.15 8.98 -53.97
N THR A 57 3.18 8.11 -54.01
CA THR A 57 3.34 6.63 -53.88
C THR A 57 4.82 6.36 -53.41
N GLN A 58 5.40 5.16 -53.20
CA GLN A 58 5.14 3.78 -53.63
C GLN A 58 5.77 2.73 -52.67
N THR A 59 5.32 1.47 -52.75
CA THR A 59 5.75 0.32 -51.91
C THR A 59 6.72 -0.63 -52.63
N LEU A 60 7.49 -1.44 -51.89
CA LEU A 60 7.74 -2.87 -52.23
C LEU A 60 8.45 -3.68 -51.11
N SER A 61 8.16 -4.98 -51.07
CA SER A 61 8.74 -6.07 -50.23
C SER A 61 8.45 -7.41 -50.98
N PRO A 62 9.11 -8.58 -50.74
CA PRO A 62 9.32 -9.23 -49.43
C PRO A 62 10.63 -10.07 -49.27
N THR A 63 10.71 -10.86 -48.19
CA THR A 63 11.78 -11.83 -47.82
C THR A 63 11.57 -13.25 -48.38
N PRO A 64 12.62 -14.09 -48.41
CA PRO A 64 12.54 -15.40 -47.72
C PRO A 64 13.84 -15.85 -46.99
N ASP A 65 13.80 -17.03 -46.36
CA ASP A 65 14.75 -17.62 -45.38
C ASP A 65 15.23 -19.05 -45.82
N PRO A 66 15.82 -19.93 -44.99
CA PRO A 66 17.19 -19.99 -44.44
C PRO A 66 18.13 -21.05 -45.10
N ARG A 67 19.45 -20.95 -44.82
CA ARG A 67 20.35 -22.13 -44.63
C ARG A 67 21.74 -21.78 -44.03
N ALA A 68 22.40 -22.76 -43.41
CA ALA A 68 23.75 -22.72 -42.82
C ALA A 68 24.47 -24.09 -43.07
N PRO A 69 25.67 -24.42 -42.53
CA PRO A 69 26.71 -23.65 -41.82
C PRO A 69 28.17 -23.90 -42.35
N SER A 70 29.20 -23.17 -41.84
CA SER A 70 30.60 -23.68 -41.86
C SER A 70 31.61 -23.01 -40.88
N ASN A 71 32.49 -23.86 -40.38
CA ASN A 71 33.68 -23.74 -39.50
C ASN A 71 34.53 -22.44 -39.43
N ASN A 72 34.73 -21.93 -38.20
CA ASN A 72 35.99 -21.95 -37.40
C ASN A 72 37.34 -22.34 -38.07
N PRO A 73 38.53 -22.02 -37.47
CA PRO A 73 38.92 -20.86 -36.64
C PRO A 73 40.34 -20.29 -36.97
N ARG A 74 40.69 -19.12 -36.38
CA ARG A 74 41.97 -18.72 -35.72
C ARG A 74 42.12 -17.18 -35.76
N ARG A 75 42.94 -16.47 -34.97
CA ARG A 75 43.60 -16.55 -33.63
C ARG A 75 44.79 -15.56 -33.75
N ILE A 76 45.13 -14.85 -32.67
CA ILE A 76 46.30 -13.95 -32.51
C ILE A 76 46.13 -12.56 -33.18
N ASN A 77 46.67 -11.42 -32.73
CA ASN A 77 46.88 -10.72 -31.43
C ASN A 77 47.91 -9.58 -31.67
N ILE A 78 47.96 -8.59 -30.76
CA ILE A 78 49.16 -7.80 -30.34
C ILE A 78 49.62 -6.53 -31.13
N THR A 79 49.73 -5.43 -30.34
CA THR A 79 50.46 -4.13 -30.47
C THR A 79 50.36 -3.29 -31.76
N ALA A 80 49.77 -2.07 -31.80
CA ALA A 80 50.00 -0.83 -31.03
C ALA A 80 51.09 0.14 -31.55
N ALA A 81 50.77 1.45 -31.46
CA ALA A 81 51.60 2.66 -31.54
C ALA A 81 52.09 3.21 -32.91
N CYS A 82 51.70 4.46 -33.24
CA CYS A 82 52.66 5.59 -33.36
C CYS A 82 52.01 7.00 -33.56
N PHE A 83 52.64 7.98 -32.91
CA PHE A 83 52.79 9.43 -33.16
C PHE A 83 51.64 10.46 -33.41
N ARG A 84 51.72 11.49 -32.55
CA ARG A 84 51.01 12.76 -32.32
C ARG A 84 51.08 13.87 -33.40
N ARG A 85 50.02 14.69 -33.43
CA ARG A 85 49.93 16.19 -33.45
C ARG A 85 50.50 17.07 -34.61
N PHE A 86 49.62 17.92 -35.15
CA PHE A 86 49.64 19.41 -35.24
C PHE A 86 48.13 19.84 -35.26
N ALA A 87 47.55 20.91 -34.65
CA ALA A 87 47.79 22.37 -34.62
C ALA A 87 47.56 23.05 -36.00
N SER A 88 46.82 24.18 -36.16
CA SER A 88 46.11 25.11 -35.23
C SER A 88 45.25 26.18 -35.97
N ALA A 89 44.38 26.94 -35.24
CA ALA A 89 43.86 28.31 -35.55
C ALA A 89 42.71 28.46 -36.62
N PHE A 90 41.83 29.50 -36.70
CA PHE A 90 41.52 30.75 -35.91
C PHE A 90 40.02 31.25 -36.18
N PRO A 91 39.48 32.44 -35.74
CA PRO A 91 38.12 32.56 -35.12
C PRO A 91 37.26 33.84 -35.49
N PHE A 92 36.50 34.40 -34.51
CA PHE A 92 35.63 35.63 -34.47
C PHE A 92 34.18 35.49 -35.02
N PHE A 93 33.15 36.24 -34.58
CA PHE A 93 32.95 37.48 -33.76
C PHE A 93 32.32 37.18 -32.35
N ALA A 94 32.29 38.01 -31.27
CA ALA A 94 32.31 39.47 -30.96
C ALA A 94 30.93 40.20 -31.12
N VAL A 95 30.30 40.82 -30.10
CA VAL A 95 30.57 42.12 -29.39
C VAL A 95 29.55 42.22 -28.20
N ARG A 96 29.90 42.55 -26.93
CA ARG A 96 30.02 43.89 -26.24
C ARG A 96 28.68 44.68 -26.13
N MET A 97 28.33 45.51 -25.13
CA MET A 97 28.98 46.19 -23.97
C MET A 97 28.02 46.20 -22.72
N ALA A 98 28.47 46.26 -21.45
CA ALA A 98 28.88 47.41 -20.58
C ALA A 98 27.73 48.40 -20.22
N SER A 99 27.66 49.11 -19.08
CA SER A 99 28.54 49.38 -17.90
C SER A 99 27.70 49.94 -16.72
N GLY A 100 28.12 50.06 -15.44
CA GLY A 100 29.38 49.72 -14.74
C GLY A 100 29.57 50.53 -13.42
N SER A 101 30.66 50.26 -12.65
CA SER A 101 31.22 51.06 -11.50
C SER A 101 30.37 51.25 -10.20
N ALA A 102 30.92 51.33 -8.98
CA ALA A 102 32.32 51.29 -8.48
C ALA A 102 32.43 50.83 -6.99
N LEU A 103 33.68 50.55 -6.56
CA LEU A 103 34.36 50.57 -5.23
C LEU A 103 33.56 50.71 -3.91
N SER A 104 33.99 50.16 -2.75
CA SER A 104 35.16 49.32 -2.38
C SER A 104 35.06 48.78 -0.94
N THR A 105 35.78 47.69 -0.61
CA THR A 105 36.27 47.28 0.76
C THR A 105 35.26 47.14 1.92
N ALA A 106 35.26 46.11 2.77
CA ALA A 106 36.37 45.26 3.24
C ALA A 106 35.91 43.90 3.82
N THR A 107 36.89 43.07 4.20
CA THR A 107 36.82 41.96 5.18
C THR A 107 35.82 40.82 4.93
N ARG A 108 36.34 39.68 4.46
CA ARG A 108 35.66 38.38 4.42
C ARG A 108 36.49 37.38 5.24
N ALA A 109 35.89 36.73 6.22
CA ALA A 109 36.53 35.68 7.03
C ALA A 109 35.84 34.34 6.81
N ALA A 110 36.59 33.32 6.38
CA ALA A 110 36.11 31.95 6.21
C ALA A 110 37.29 30.95 6.27
N ILE A 111 37.28 30.07 7.26
CA ILE A 111 38.20 28.94 7.47
C ILE A 111 37.31 27.87 8.13
N HIS A 112 37.00 26.67 7.61
CA HIS A 112 37.64 25.69 6.71
C HIS A 112 38.47 24.61 7.43
N ILE A 113 38.28 23.36 6.99
CA ILE A 113 38.68 22.10 7.64
C ILE A 113 40.18 21.79 7.47
N PRO A 114 40.87 21.21 8.47
CA PRO A 114 42.15 20.52 8.34
C PRO A 114 42.03 18.95 8.37
N PRO A 115 42.93 18.20 7.71
CA PRO A 115 42.98 16.73 7.76
C PRO A 115 44.16 16.14 8.58
N ASP A 116 44.16 14.80 8.68
CA ASP A 116 45.28 13.88 9.00
C ASP A 116 45.87 13.82 10.45
N ALA A 117 46.65 12.75 10.68
CA ALA A 117 47.03 12.14 11.97
C ALA A 117 48.60 12.15 12.14
N PRO A 118 49.30 11.34 13.00
CA PRO A 118 48.89 10.31 13.98
C PRO A 118 49.68 10.31 15.33
N GLN A 119 49.61 9.18 16.07
CA GLN A 119 50.46 8.72 17.21
C GLN A 119 50.23 9.31 18.62
N SER A 120 49.85 8.46 19.60
CA SER A 120 50.81 7.76 20.48
C SER A 120 50.15 6.97 21.65
N SER A 121 50.91 6.02 22.19
CA SER A 121 50.83 5.28 23.48
C SER A 121 49.65 5.42 24.46
N ALA A 122 49.21 4.25 24.96
CA ALA A 122 48.51 3.98 26.23
C ALA A 122 49.47 4.20 27.47
N PRO A 123 49.18 3.84 28.76
CA PRO A 123 48.09 2.99 29.29
C PRO A 123 47.50 3.30 30.71
N THR A 124 46.48 2.52 31.12
CA THR A 124 46.11 2.16 32.53
C THR A 124 45.72 3.28 33.53
N LEU A 125 45.22 3.08 34.77
CA LEU A 125 44.73 1.95 35.59
C LEU A 125 43.34 2.38 36.17
N SER A 126 42.25 1.61 36.13
CA SER A 126 41.83 0.49 37.01
C SER A 126 41.20 0.87 38.38
N SER A 127 40.13 0.15 38.78
CA SER A 127 39.63 -0.05 40.17
C SER A 127 38.94 1.16 40.86
N SER A 128 38.02 1.00 41.84
CA SER A 128 37.33 -0.19 42.38
C SER A 128 36.06 0.15 43.19
N THR A 129 35.26 -0.89 43.52
CA THR A 129 34.36 -1.02 44.71
C THR A 129 33.21 -0.02 44.96
N SER A 130 32.03 -0.46 44.51
CA SER A 130 30.76 -0.69 45.26
C SER A 130 30.87 -1.03 46.77
N PRO A 131 29.75 -1.28 47.51
CA PRO A 131 28.37 -0.72 47.50
C PRO A 131 27.79 -0.44 48.93
N THR A 132 26.56 0.09 49.06
CA THR A 132 25.60 -0.27 50.16
C THR A 132 24.16 0.23 49.92
N SER A 133 23.19 -0.31 50.68
CA SER A 133 21.72 -0.07 50.67
C SER A 133 21.10 -0.63 51.97
N PRO A 134 19.76 -0.78 52.20
CA PRO A 134 18.56 0.05 51.91
C PRO A 134 17.66 0.29 53.18
N SER A 135 16.54 1.03 53.05
CA SER A 135 15.29 0.96 53.88
C SER A 135 14.26 1.99 53.34
N THR A 136 12.91 1.85 53.19
CA THR A 136 11.77 1.06 53.73
C THR A 136 10.90 1.78 54.79
N SER A 137 9.69 2.25 54.43
CA SER A 137 8.46 2.26 55.29
C SER A 137 7.20 2.88 54.62
N ALA A 138 6.01 2.57 55.17
CA ALA A 138 4.64 3.09 54.93
C ALA A 138 3.78 2.71 56.17
N PRO A 139 2.41 2.86 56.30
CA PRO A 139 1.38 3.50 55.43
C PRO A 139 0.21 4.29 56.14
N ARG A 140 -0.64 5.02 55.36
CA ARG A 140 -2.12 5.31 55.59
C ARG A 140 -2.57 6.11 56.86
N PRO A 141 -3.88 6.41 57.11
CA PRO A 141 -5.02 6.91 56.25
C PRO A 141 -5.87 8.08 56.90
N LEU A 142 -6.93 8.61 56.22
CA LEU A 142 -8.34 8.91 56.72
C LEU A 142 -9.14 10.12 56.11
N THR A 143 -10.38 9.84 55.67
CA THR A 143 -11.71 10.57 55.67
C THR A 143 -11.94 12.11 55.51
N HIS A 144 -12.76 12.49 54.50
CA HIS A 144 -14.12 13.18 54.49
C HIS A 144 -14.56 14.23 55.56
N PRO A 145 -15.64 15.06 55.36
CA PRO A 145 -16.31 15.61 54.13
C PRO A 145 -16.81 17.11 54.28
N PHE A 146 -17.81 17.53 53.46
CA PHE A 146 -18.81 18.64 53.57
C PHE A 146 -18.74 19.90 52.66
N SER A 147 -19.94 20.45 52.44
CA SER A 147 -20.33 21.54 51.52
C SER A 147 -20.61 22.89 52.21
N SER A 148 -20.61 24.01 51.49
CA SER A 148 -21.73 25.01 51.51
C SER A 148 -21.47 26.27 50.64
N SER A 149 -22.52 27.04 50.42
CA SER A 149 -22.59 28.41 49.85
C SER A 149 -23.82 29.12 50.45
N PRO A 150 -24.08 30.43 50.24
CA PRO A 150 -23.22 31.58 49.96
C PRO A 150 -23.24 32.57 51.16
N PRO A 151 -23.02 33.90 51.00
CA PRO A 151 -24.20 34.79 50.98
C PRO A 151 -24.13 36.04 50.05
N THR A 152 -25.21 36.83 50.12
CA THR A 152 -25.74 37.87 49.21
C THR A 152 -25.19 39.31 49.31
N ALA A 153 -25.27 40.02 48.17
CA ALA A 153 -25.77 41.42 47.98
C ALA A 153 -24.96 42.62 48.57
N THR A 154 -24.95 43.81 47.93
CA THR A 154 -26.08 44.77 47.90
C THR A 154 -26.00 45.78 46.72
N THR A 155 -27.16 46.33 46.33
CA THR A 155 -27.42 47.30 45.24
C THR A 155 -27.00 48.75 45.51
N THR A 156 -26.77 49.56 44.46
CA THR A 156 -27.44 50.88 44.26
C THR A 156 -27.20 51.44 42.84
N ALA A 157 -28.06 52.33 42.35
CA ALA A 157 -27.94 52.97 41.03
C ALA A 157 -28.70 54.33 40.94
N THR A 158 -28.07 55.31 40.26
CA THR A 158 -28.61 56.62 39.78
C THR A 158 -27.67 57.09 38.65
N ALA A 159 -28.11 57.53 37.46
CA ALA A 159 -28.90 58.75 37.13
C ALA A 159 -28.12 60.06 37.41
N ALA A 160 -28.08 61.09 36.54
CA ALA A 160 -28.51 61.25 35.14
C ALA A 160 -27.85 62.54 34.53
N ALA A 161 -27.99 62.79 33.22
CA ALA A 161 -27.65 64.08 32.59
C ALA A 161 -28.48 64.33 31.30
N ALA A 162 -28.81 65.60 30.99
CA ALA A 162 -29.56 66.01 29.80
C ALA A 162 -29.18 67.43 29.34
N ILE A 163 -29.22 67.70 28.02
CA ILE A 163 -29.02 69.03 27.39
C ILE A 163 -30.05 69.20 26.24
N THR A 164 -30.38 70.44 25.87
CA THR A 164 -31.61 70.83 25.17
C THR A 164 -31.40 71.68 23.88
N THR A 165 -32.50 71.93 23.16
CA THR A 165 -32.68 72.88 22.01
C THR A 165 -32.12 72.42 20.64
N SER A 166 -32.59 72.88 19.46
CA SER A 166 -33.58 73.91 19.08
C SER A 166 -34.33 73.56 17.76
N VAL A 167 -35.29 74.39 17.31
CA VAL A 167 -36.10 74.24 16.06
C VAL A 167 -36.41 75.61 15.43
N PRO A 168 -36.32 75.78 14.09
CA PRO A 168 -37.32 76.56 13.32
C PRO A 168 -37.64 75.92 11.93
N PRO A 169 -38.35 76.54 10.95
CA PRO A 169 -39.80 76.32 10.79
C PRO A 169 -40.30 76.00 9.34
N THR A 170 -41.61 75.82 9.17
CA THR A 170 -42.35 75.44 7.94
C THR A 170 -42.83 76.60 7.05
N LEU A 171 -42.96 76.38 5.73
CA LEU A 171 -43.79 77.14 4.77
C LEU A 171 -44.33 76.23 3.63
N ALA A 172 -45.42 76.63 2.96
CA ALA A 172 -46.13 75.97 1.82
C ALA A 172 -47.09 77.00 1.14
N PRO A 173 -47.94 76.70 0.11
CA PRO A 173 -48.13 75.49 -0.74
C PRO A 173 -48.23 75.82 -2.28
N PHE A 174 -48.99 75.00 -3.06
CA PHE A 174 -49.36 75.09 -4.52
C PHE A 174 -48.29 74.63 -5.57
N SER A 175 -48.63 74.05 -6.73
CA SER A 175 -49.86 73.35 -7.20
C SER A 175 -49.59 72.41 -8.40
N ASP A 176 -50.62 71.61 -8.76
CA ASP A 176 -50.89 70.91 -10.04
C ASP A 176 -50.10 69.66 -10.48
N PHE A 177 -50.87 68.69 -11.00
CA PHE A 177 -50.48 67.31 -11.32
C PHE A 177 -51.38 66.79 -12.46
N SER A 178 -51.01 67.00 -13.75
CA SER A 178 -51.91 66.69 -14.88
C SER A 178 -51.28 66.04 -16.12
N ASP A 179 -50.12 66.48 -16.62
CA ASP A 179 -49.76 66.23 -18.03
C ASP A 179 -48.69 65.18 -18.32
N PHE A 180 -47.88 64.74 -17.33
CA PHE A 180 -46.83 63.74 -17.60
C PHE A 180 -47.38 62.33 -17.90
N ALA A 181 -48.57 62.00 -17.40
CA ALA A 181 -49.13 60.65 -17.48
C ALA A 181 -49.72 60.27 -18.85
N ARG A 182 -49.91 61.23 -19.78
CA ARG A 182 -50.63 60.98 -21.04
C ARG A 182 -49.78 60.51 -22.23
N GLN A 183 -48.45 60.58 -22.17
CA GLN A 183 -47.59 60.33 -23.35
C GLN A 183 -47.04 58.91 -23.51
N LEU A 184 -47.20 58.01 -22.53
CA LEU A 184 -46.57 56.67 -22.55
C LEU A 184 -47.46 55.51 -23.04
N GLN A 185 -48.76 55.72 -23.30
CA GLN A 185 -49.69 54.64 -23.70
C GLN A 185 -49.92 54.48 -25.22
N ALA A 186 -49.18 55.20 -26.08
CA ALA A 186 -49.48 55.31 -27.51
C ALA A 186 -48.38 54.76 -28.46
N LYS A 187 -47.76 53.60 -28.15
CA LYS A 187 -46.79 52.97 -29.08
C LYS A 187 -46.54 51.46 -28.96
N GLN A 188 -47.56 50.64 -28.66
CA GLN A 188 -47.39 49.18 -28.50
C GLN A 188 -48.41 48.30 -29.25
N GLN A 189 -48.54 48.50 -30.56
CA GLN A 189 -49.17 47.52 -31.47
C GLN A 189 -48.42 47.46 -32.81
N HIS A 190 -47.68 46.37 -33.06
CA HIS A 190 -47.64 45.64 -34.35
C HIS A 190 -46.70 44.41 -34.31
N SER A 191 -47.28 43.26 -34.66
CA SER A 191 -46.68 42.03 -35.25
C SER A 191 -45.40 41.39 -34.69
N ASN A 192 -45.62 40.21 -34.09
CA ASN A 192 -44.78 39.01 -34.07
C ASN A 192 -43.90 38.76 -35.33
N TYR A 193 -42.78 38.03 -35.16
CA TYR A 193 -42.61 36.66 -35.71
C TYR A 193 -41.50 35.86 -34.97
N HIS A 194 -41.44 34.54 -35.15
CA HIS A 194 -40.76 33.56 -34.27
C HIS A 194 -39.22 33.55 -34.26
N SER A 195 -38.66 33.14 -33.11
CA SER A 195 -37.84 31.91 -33.02
C SER A 195 -37.90 31.30 -31.60
N THR A 196 -37.68 29.98 -31.47
CA THR A 196 -37.80 29.24 -30.20
C THR A 196 -36.48 28.63 -29.75
N SER A 197 -35.66 29.40 -29.03
CA SER A 197 -34.55 28.86 -28.23
C SER A 197 -34.04 29.89 -27.21
N LEU A 198 -34.46 29.79 -25.93
CA LEU A 198 -33.76 30.35 -24.76
C LEU A 198 -34.39 29.97 -23.39
N SER A 199 -35.15 28.87 -23.31
CA SER A 199 -35.80 28.38 -22.07
C SER A 199 -34.84 27.75 -21.05
N THR A 200 -33.57 28.19 -21.04
CA THR A 200 -32.47 27.66 -20.23
C THR A 200 -31.67 28.80 -19.57
N SER A 201 -32.37 29.87 -19.21
CA SER A 201 -31.87 30.95 -18.33
C SER A 201 -33.00 31.37 -17.38
N LEU A 202 -32.66 32.11 -16.32
CA LEU A 202 -33.57 32.51 -15.23
C LEU A 202 -34.08 31.38 -14.31
N LYS A 203 -33.32 30.29 -14.15
CA LYS A 203 -33.34 29.47 -12.91
C LYS A 203 -32.49 30.08 -11.79
N ASN A 204 -32.45 31.41 -11.71
CA ASN A 204 -31.74 32.14 -10.67
C ASN A 204 -32.72 32.55 -9.56
N MET A 205 -32.91 31.68 -8.57
CA MET A 205 -33.36 32.17 -7.25
C MET A 205 -32.20 32.93 -6.61
N VAL A 206 -32.08 34.21 -6.95
CA VAL A 206 -31.10 35.11 -6.34
C VAL A 206 -31.46 35.27 -4.87
N ALA A 207 -30.63 34.74 -3.97
CA ALA A 207 -30.74 35.03 -2.55
C ALA A 207 -30.65 36.55 -2.36
N ALA A 208 -31.68 37.15 -1.77
CA ALA A 208 -31.71 38.58 -1.51
C ALA A 208 -30.90 38.88 -0.24
N SER A 209 -29.82 39.66 -0.37
CA SER A 209 -28.98 40.00 0.78
C SER A 209 -29.74 40.82 1.83
N VAL A 210 -29.82 40.26 3.03
CA VAL A 210 -30.47 40.81 4.22
C VAL A 210 -29.51 41.72 4.99
N ASN A 211 -29.98 42.36 6.07
CA ASN A 211 -29.15 43.10 7.03
C ASN A 211 -28.16 44.11 6.40
N ARG A 212 -28.61 44.84 5.37
CA ARG A 212 -27.84 45.94 4.76
C ARG A 212 -27.68 47.08 5.76
N THR A 213 -26.46 47.56 5.94
CA THR A 213 -26.13 48.70 6.81
C THR A 213 -25.22 49.68 6.07
N SER A 214 -24.97 50.86 6.64
CA SER A 214 -23.99 51.81 6.11
C SER A 214 -22.55 51.29 6.13
N LEU A 215 -22.23 50.32 7.00
CA LEU A 215 -20.94 49.62 7.07
C LEU A 215 -20.87 48.41 6.12
N HIS A 216 -22.00 47.75 5.88
CA HIS A 216 -22.14 46.60 4.98
C HIS A 216 -23.24 46.86 3.93
N PRO A 217 -22.99 47.73 2.93
CA PRO A 217 -24.00 48.11 1.93
C PRO A 217 -24.41 46.97 0.98
N SER A 218 -23.55 45.95 0.85
CA SER A 218 -23.87 44.69 0.15
C SER A 218 -24.95 43.88 0.87
N GLY A 219 -25.08 44.03 2.19
CA GLY A 219 -25.82 43.12 3.07
C GLY A 219 -25.10 41.79 3.31
N VAL A 220 -25.68 41.02 4.21
CA VAL A 220 -25.33 39.62 4.47
C VAL A 220 -26.12 38.75 3.48
N GLN A 221 -25.44 37.87 2.74
CA GLN A 221 -26.15 36.87 1.95
C GLN A 221 -26.71 35.78 2.87
N PRO A 222 -27.95 35.32 2.69
CA PRO A 222 -28.37 34.01 3.21
C PRO A 222 -27.35 32.95 2.77
N GLY A 223 -26.94 32.09 3.70
CA GLY A 223 -25.89 31.10 3.45
C GLY A 223 -26.20 30.18 2.27
N VAL A 224 -25.17 29.75 1.56
CA VAL A 224 -25.28 28.59 0.67
C VAL A 224 -25.53 27.38 1.56
N GLY A 225 -26.61 26.63 1.30
CA GLY A 225 -26.89 25.42 2.06
C GLY A 225 -25.74 24.42 1.92
N HIS A 226 -25.25 23.92 3.04
CA HIS A 226 -24.13 22.98 3.10
C HIS A 226 -24.53 21.62 2.54
N THR A 227 -23.55 20.84 2.12
CA THR A 227 -23.74 19.43 1.77
C THR A 227 -23.68 18.56 3.03
N GLU A 228 -24.38 17.42 3.00
CA GLU A 228 -24.37 16.41 4.06
C GLU A 228 -22.94 15.99 4.48
N LEU A 229 -21.99 15.99 3.54
CA LEU A 229 -20.57 15.74 3.80
C LEU A 229 -19.89 16.87 4.60
N GLU A 230 -20.20 18.13 4.30
CA GLU A 230 -19.66 19.29 5.02
C GLU A 230 -20.21 19.31 6.45
N GLU A 231 -21.51 19.06 6.61
CA GLU A 231 -22.18 18.92 7.91
C GLU A 231 -21.61 17.74 8.72
N GLU A 232 -21.47 16.55 8.13
CA GLU A 232 -20.88 15.37 8.78
C GLU A 232 -19.43 15.64 9.26
N LEU A 233 -18.60 16.26 8.42
CA LEU A 233 -17.21 16.60 8.78
C LEU A 233 -17.11 17.72 9.83
N HIS A 234 -18.10 18.61 9.92
CA HIS A 234 -18.18 19.60 10.98
C HIS A 234 -18.57 18.98 12.33
N GLU A 235 -19.61 18.14 12.33
CA GLU A 235 -20.09 17.47 13.54
C GLU A 235 -19.07 16.46 14.09
N THR A 236 -18.50 15.61 13.23
CA THR A 236 -17.60 14.51 13.65
C THR A 236 -16.15 14.96 13.84
N ALA A 237 -15.65 15.85 12.99
CA ALA A 237 -14.23 16.19 12.89
C ALA A 237 -13.93 17.67 13.10
N HIS A 238 -14.94 18.49 13.42
CA HIS A 238 -14.81 19.93 13.65
C HIS A 238 -14.11 20.67 12.50
N ILE A 239 -14.35 20.21 11.27
CA ILE A 239 -13.87 20.88 10.07
C ILE A 239 -14.70 22.15 9.84
N ASP A 240 -14.02 23.28 9.68
CA ASP A 240 -14.61 24.59 9.46
C ASP A 240 -14.84 24.82 7.95
N TYR A 241 -16.01 24.41 7.46
CA TYR A 241 -16.38 24.56 6.05
C TYR A 241 -16.65 26.02 5.62
N GLU A 242 -16.83 26.97 6.55
CA GLU A 242 -16.92 28.39 6.21
C GLU A 242 -15.53 28.95 5.83
N ARG A 243 -14.47 28.31 6.34
CA ARG A 243 -13.07 28.68 6.15
C ARG A 243 -12.32 27.81 5.15
N VAL A 244 -12.57 26.51 5.11
CA VAL A 244 -11.84 25.54 4.28
C VAL A 244 -12.70 25.02 3.14
N SER A 245 -12.20 25.09 1.90
CA SER A 245 -12.92 24.52 0.76
C SER A 245 -12.80 23.00 0.74
N ILE A 246 -13.93 22.30 0.87
CA ILE A 246 -13.99 20.82 0.82
C ILE A 246 -14.18 20.37 -0.64
N ILE A 247 -13.18 19.67 -1.18
CA ILE A 247 -13.15 19.18 -2.56
C ILE A 247 -13.45 17.67 -2.54
N ALA A 248 -14.73 17.33 -2.68
CA ALA A 248 -15.23 15.95 -2.58
C ALA A 248 -15.12 15.17 -3.90
N ASN A 249 -14.52 13.97 -3.82
CA ASN A 249 -14.39 12.98 -4.90
C ASN A 249 -13.99 13.56 -6.29
N PRO A 250 -12.98 14.44 -6.37
CA PRO A 250 -12.65 15.18 -7.59
C PRO A 250 -12.24 14.31 -8.78
N ALA A 251 -12.40 14.88 -9.97
CA ALA A 251 -11.93 14.29 -11.21
C ALA A 251 -10.39 14.30 -11.28
N VAL A 252 -9.82 13.27 -11.93
CA VAL A 252 -8.36 13.12 -12.10
C VAL A 252 -7.69 14.37 -12.68
N ALA A 253 -8.31 15.02 -13.67
CA ALA A 253 -7.77 16.25 -14.26
C ALA A 253 -7.64 17.39 -13.25
N SER A 254 -8.67 17.62 -12.42
CA SER A 254 -8.65 18.63 -11.35
C SER A 254 -7.59 18.33 -10.28
N LEU A 255 -7.34 17.05 -9.97
CA LEU A 255 -6.25 16.65 -9.07
C LEU A 255 -4.86 16.89 -9.69
N TYR A 256 -4.70 16.75 -11.01
CA TYR A 256 -3.47 17.12 -11.71
C TYR A 256 -3.29 18.65 -11.72
N GLU A 257 -4.34 19.40 -12.05
CA GLU A 257 -4.34 20.88 -12.06
C GLU A 257 -3.96 21.43 -10.68
N ASP A 258 -4.61 20.97 -9.61
CA ASP A 258 -4.33 21.43 -8.24
C ASP A 258 -2.93 21.00 -7.75
N ALA A 259 -2.47 19.79 -8.07
CA ALA A 259 -1.11 19.37 -7.73
C ALA A 259 -0.07 20.30 -8.38
N LEU A 260 -0.19 20.56 -9.67
CA LEU A 260 0.78 21.37 -10.44
C LEU A 260 0.78 22.85 -10.04
N VAL A 261 -0.33 23.37 -9.52
CA VAL A 261 -0.44 24.78 -9.09
C VAL A 261 -0.07 24.97 -7.62
N TYR A 262 -0.34 24.00 -6.74
CA TYR A 262 -0.23 24.17 -5.28
C TYR A 262 0.80 23.26 -4.58
N GLU A 263 1.34 22.23 -5.24
CA GLU A 263 2.29 21.29 -4.64
C GLU A 263 3.70 21.34 -5.27
N THR A 264 4.65 21.92 -4.53
CA THR A 264 6.08 21.89 -4.85
C THR A 264 6.59 20.45 -4.98
N GLY A 265 7.36 20.17 -6.03
CA GLY A 265 7.90 18.83 -6.29
C GLY A 265 6.92 17.90 -7.00
N THR A 266 5.86 18.44 -7.62
CA THR A 266 5.02 17.71 -8.58
C THR A 266 5.32 18.10 -10.03
N ALA A 267 5.07 17.20 -10.96
CA ALA A 267 5.17 17.45 -12.40
C ALA A 267 4.38 16.40 -13.21
N ILE A 268 4.17 16.65 -14.51
CA ILE A 268 3.77 15.62 -15.48
C ILE A 268 5.03 15.02 -16.12
N THR A 269 5.09 13.69 -16.23
CA THR A 269 6.14 12.94 -16.94
C THR A 269 5.80 12.71 -18.41
N SER A 270 6.73 12.20 -19.22
CA SER A 270 6.54 12.00 -20.67
C SER A 270 5.42 11.01 -21.02
N SER A 271 5.04 10.12 -20.10
CA SER A 271 3.89 9.21 -20.27
C SER A 271 2.55 9.82 -19.81
N GLY A 272 2.57 11.06 -19.33
CA GLY A 272 1.41 11.76 -18.81
C GLY A 272 1.06 11.46 -17.35
N ALA A 273 1.85 10.65 -16.64
CA ALA A 273 1.64 10.39 -15.22
C ALA A 273 2.05 11.61 -14.35
N LEU A 274 1.39 11.80 -13.20
CA LEU A 274 1.76 12.79 -12.20
C LEU A 274 2.91 12.22 -11.36
N THR A 275 4.08 12.85 -11.36
CA THR A 275 5.12 12.59 -10.36
C THR A 275 4.95 13.51 -9.15
N ALA A 276 5.25 13.00 -7.96
CA ALA A 276 5.18 13.72 -6.70
C ALA A 276 6.29 13.30 -5.73
N TYR A 277 6.75 14.25 -4.91
CA TYR A 277 7.71 14.04 -3.83
C TYR A 277 7.01 13.87 -2.46
N SER A 278 7.41 12.84 -1.71
CA SER A 278 6.86 12.49 -0.39
C SER A 278 7.65 13.06 0.80
N GLY A 279 8.47 14.09 0.55
CA GLY A 279 9.24 14.77 1.59
C GLY A 279 10.36 13.91 2.20
N ALA A 280 10.70 14.20 3.46
CA ALA A 280 11.77 13.50 4.19
C ALA A 280 11.47 12.02 4.55
N LYS A 281 10.32 11.49 4.13
CA LYS A 281 9.90 10.09 4.33
C LYS A 281 9.58 9.48 2.98
N THR A 282 10.52 8.75 2.41
CA THR A 282 10.41 8.02 1.12
C THR A 282 9.95 6.56 1.31
N GLY A 283 9.45 6.24 2.51
CA GLY A 283 9.03 4.91 2.94
C GLY A 283 8.30 4.96 4.29
N ARG A 284 7.79 3.82 4.73
CA ARG A 284 7.03 3.67 5.98
C ARG A 284 7.87 3.95 7.22
N SER A 285 7.23 4.44 8.27
CA SER A 285 7.80 4.76 9.58
C SER A 285 7.32 3.78 10.67
N PRO A 286 7.69 2.48 10.63
CA PRO A 286 7.15 1.47 11.54
C PRO A 286 7.48 1.73 13.02
N LEU A 287 8.54 2.50 13.32
CA LEU A 287 8.83 2.92 14.70
C LEU A 287 7.85 3.98 15.22
N ASP A 288 7.16 4.69 14.33
CA ASP A 288 6.20 5.77 14.62
C ASP A 288 4.73 5.32 14.44
N LYS A 289 4.48 4.07 13.99
CA LYS A 289 3.16 3.42 14.05
C LYS A 289 2.68 3.30 15.51
N ARG A 290 1.40 3.55 15.76
CA ARG A 290 0.74 3.43 17.06
C ARG A 290 -0.66 2.82 16.90
N ILE A 291 -1.12 2.11 17.92
CA ILE A 291 -2.52 1.67 18.05
C ILE A 291 -3.03 2.16 19.39
N VAL A 292 -4.22 2.76 19.42
CA VAL A 292 -4.84 3.22 20.68
C VAL A 292 -5.17 2.01 21.53
N LYS A 293 -4.69 2.02 22.78
CA LYS A 293 -5.02 0.98 23.75
C LYS A 293 -6.34 1.34 24.43
N GLU A 294 -7.43 0.82 23.86
CA GLU A 294 -8.79 1.05 24.33
C GLU A 294 -9.54 -0.29 24.57
N PRO A 295 -10.61 -0.31 25.40
CA PRO A 295 -11.22 -1.54 25.92
C PRO A 295 -11.79 -2.53 24.87
N SER A 296 -12.16 -2.08 23.68
CA SER A 296 -12.81 -2.91 22.64
C SER A 296 -11.84 -3.77 21.84
N SER A 297 -10.55 -3.44 21.85
CA SER A 297 -9.49 -4.14 21.10
C SER A 297 -8.27 -4.54 21.94
N GLU A 298 -8.07 -4.00 23.15
CA GLU A 298 -6.81 -4.20 23.89
C GLU A 298 -6.44 -5.66 24.24
N GLN A 299 -7.40 -6.57 24.25
CA GLN A 299 -7.20 -7.99 24.54
C GLN A 299 -6.87 -8.82 23.28
N ASP A 300 -7.24 -8.35 22.09
CA ASP A 300 -7.01 -9.01 20.80
C ASP A 300 -5.70 -8.54 20.14
N ILE A 301 -5.28 -7.28 20.38
CA ILE A 301 -4.08 -6.71 19.77
C ILE A 301 -2.79 -7.35 20.33
N TRP A 302 -1.94 -7.84 19.43
CA TRP A 302 -0.60 -8.32 19.74
C TRP A 302 0.35 -7.15 19.97
N TRP A 303 0.32 -6.63 21.20
CA TRP A 303 1.16 -5.54 21.68
C TRP A 303 2.66 -5.89 21.62
N GLY A 304 3.48 -4.95 21.15
CA GLY A 304 4.92 -5.18 21.02
C GLY A 304 5.65 -4.09 20.22
N PRO A 305 6.82 -4.41 19.62
CA PRO A 305 7.61 -3.43 18.87
C PRO A 305 6.95 -2.97 17.55
N VAL A 306 5.96 -3.72 17.05
CA VAL A 306 5.11 -3.34 15.89
C VAL A 306 3.90 -2.53 16.36
N ASN A 307 3.03 -3.15 17.16
CA ASN A 307 1.83 -2.53 17.68
C ASN A 307 2.18 -1.88 19.01
N LYS A 308 2.64 -0.63 18.92
CA LYS A 308 3.02 0.19 20.06
C LYS A 308 1.77 0.88 20.62
N PRO A 309 1.49 0.78 21.94
CA PRO A 309 0.31 1.39 22.54
C PRO A 309 0.37 2.92 22.54
N MET A 310 -0.81 3.52 22.54
CA MET A 310 -1.09 4.94 22.68
C MET A 310 -2.31 5.09 23.62
N SER A 311 -2.29 6.03 24.55
CA SER A 311 -3.45 6.28 25.41
C SER A 311 -4.54 7.07 24.65
N PRO A 312 -5.83 6.95 25.03
CA PRO A 312 -6.91 7.78 24.47
C PRO A 312 -6.68 9.30 24.63
N GLU A 313 -5.88 9.72 25.61
CA GLU A 313 -5.48 11.12 25.83
C GLU A 313 -4.50 11.57 24.74
N VAL A 314 -3.45 10.78 24.49
CA VAL A 314 -2.46 11.04 23.44
C VAL A 314 -3.06 10.94 22.04
N TRP A 315 -4.00 10.01 21.85
CA TRP A 315 -4.79 9.91 20.62
C TRP A 315 -5.53 11.21 20.32
N ARG A 316 -6.35 11.71 21.26
CA ARG A 316 -7.11 12.95 21.10
C ARG A 316 -6.21 14.15 20.80
N ILE A 317 -5.05 14.26 21.46
CA ILE A 317 -4.04 15.30 21.17
C ILE A 317 -3.52 15.20 19.73
N ASN A 318 -3.25 14.00 19.21
CA ASN A 318 -2.78 13.83 17.83
C ASN A 318 -3.91 14.03 16.79
N ARG A 319 -5.14 13.59 17.08
CA ARG A 319 -6.33 13.83 16.23
C ARG A 319 -6.59 15.32 16.08
N GLU A 320 -6.66 16.06 17.19
CA GLU A 320 -6.92 17.50 17.19
C GLU A 320 -5.85 18.25 16.38
N ARG A 321 -4.57 17.88 16.54
CA ARG A 321 -3.48 18.46 15.74
C ARG A 321 -3.57 18.20 14.24
N ALA A 322 -4.22 17.12 13.82
CA ALA A 322 -4.48 16.85 12.40
C ALA A 322 -5.67 17.68 11.89
N VAL A 323 -6.74 17.79 12.68
CA VAL A 323 -7.90 18.66 12.41
C VAL A 323 -7.48 20.14 12.33
N ASP A 324 -6.75 20.67 13.31
CA ASP A 324 -6.15 22.02 13.32
C ASP A 324 -5.39 22.31 12.01
N TYR A 325 -4.57 21.35 11.57
CA TYR A 325 -3.79 21.50 10.35
C TYR A 325 -4.69 21.55 9.10
N LEU A 326 -5.71 20.69 9.02
CA LEU A 326 -6.67 20.68 7.92
C LEU A 326 -7.47 21.99 7.89
N ASN A 327 -7.94 22.48 9.04
CA ASN A 327 -8.62 23.78 9.21
C ASN A 327 -7.73 25.01 8.94
N THR A 328 -6.41 24.86 8.86
CA THR A 328 -5.49 25.93 8.45
C THR A 328 -5.08 25.85 6.98
N ARG A 329 -5.67 24.95 6.18
CA ARG A 329 -5.52 24.97 4.72
C ARG A 329 -6.49 25.97 4.09
N ASN A 330 -6.30 26.27 2.80
CA ASN A 330 -7.32 26.96 1.98
C ASN A 330 -8.31 25.97 1.34
N ARG A 331 -7.91 24.70 1.21
CA ARG A 331 -8.70 23.59 0.68
C ARG A 331 -8.24 22.26 1.28
N ILE A 332 -9.14 21.30 1.35
CA ILE A 332 -8.86 19.89 1.65
C ILE A 332 -9.63 19.02 0.67
N TYR A 333 -9.13 17.81 0.42
CA TYR A 333 -9.75 16.84 -0.47
C TYR A 333 -10.38 15.72 0.36
N VAL A 334 -11.57 15.28 -0.08
CA VAL A 334 -12.25 14.12 0.48
C VAL A 334 -12.34 13.05 -0.60
N ILE A 335 -11.86 11.84 -0.31
CA ILE A 335 -11.98 10.67 -1.18
C ILE A 335 -12.74 9.58 -0.43
N ASP A 336 -13.88 9.19 -0.98
CA ASP A 336 -14.72 8.11 -0.50
C ASP A 336 -14.52 6.87 -1.38
N GLY A 337 -14.24 5.73 -0.75
CA GLY A 337 -14.06 4.47 -1.45
C GLY A 337 -14.15 3.25 -0.56
N TYR A 338 -14.26 2.08 -1.17
CA TYR A 338 -14.33 0.82 -0.44
C TYR A 338 -12.97 0.12 -0.37
N ALA A 339 -12.75 -0.63 0.70
CA ALA A 339 -11.67 -1.61 0.81
C ALA A 339 -12.27 -3.02 0.96
N GLY A 340 -11.87 -3.93 0.06
CA GLY A 340 -12.48 -5.25 -0.14
C GLY A 340 -13.52 -5.27 -1.28
N TRP A 341 -13.33 -6.11 -2.29
CA TRP A 341 -14.27 -6.22 -3.41
C TRP A 341 -15.54 -7.05 -3.11
N ASP A 342 -15.52 -7.95 -2.12
CA ASP A 342 -16.71 -8.72 -1.70
C ASP A 342 -17.63 -7.83 -0.85
N GLU A 343 -18.76 -7.40 -1.41
CA GLU A 343 -19.71 -6.46 -0.80
C GLU A 343 -20.21 -6.87 0.60
N ARG A 344 -20.10 -8.16 0.96
CA ARG A 344 -20.47 -8.69 2.28
C ARG A 344 -19.48 -8.31 3.38
N TYR A 345 -18.28 -7.87 3.00
CA TYR A 345 -17.16 -7.58 3.89
C TYR A 345 -16.45 -6.24 3.56
N ARG A 346 -16.86 -5.55 2.49
CA ARG A 346 -16.25 -4.27 2.11
C ARG A 346 -16.47 -3.24 3.23
N ILE A 347 -15.42 -2.54 3.65
CA ILE A 347 -15.55 -1.39 4.56
C ILE A 347 -15.60 -0.10 3.76
N SER A 348 -16.36 0.88 4.24
CA SER A 348 -16.44 2.21 3.63
C SER A 348 -15.34 3.10 4.23
N VAL A 349 -14.45 3.65 3.42
CA VAL A 349 -13.31 4.46 3.86
C VAL A 349 -13.42 5.88 3.30
N ARG A 350 -13.42 6.87 4.21
CA ARG A 350 -13.32 8.30 3.88
C ARG A 350 -11.91 8.79 4.19
N VAL A 351 -11.24 9.40 3.20
CA VAL A 351 -9.91 9.98 3.36
C VAL A 351 -10.01 11.49 3.26
N VAL A 352 -9.58 12.19 4.32
CA VAL A 352 -9.52 13.65 4.39
C VAL A 352 -8.04 14.06 4.35
N CYS A 353 -7.60 14.76 3.30
CA CYS A 353 -6.18 15.09 3.11
C CYS A 353 -5.94 16.48 2.53
N ALA A 354 -4.75 17.04 2.81
CA ALA A 354 -4.37 18.38 2.34
C ALA A 354 -3.72 18.43 0.94
N ARG A 355 -3.37 17.29 0.34
CA ARG A 355 -2.66 17.18 -0.95
C ARG A 355 -3.50 16.47 -2.01
N ALA A 356 -3.58 17.04 -3.21
CA ALA A 356 -4.20 16.46 -4.39
C ALA A 356 -3.46 15.18 -4.83
N TYR A 357 -2.13 15.14 -4.62
CA TYR A 357 -1.33 13.92 -4.72
C TYR A 357 -1.90 12.77 -3.87
N HIS A 358 -2.14 13.01 -2.57
CA HIS A 358 -2.67 12.00 -1.65
C HIS A 358 -4.10 11.59 -2.00
N ALA A 359 -4.93 12.54 -2.44
CA ALA A 359 -6.28 12.27 -2.92
C ALA A 359 -6.25 11.38 -4.17
N LEU A 360 -5.42 11.69 -5.18
CA LEU A 360 -5.30 10.86 -6.38
C LEU A 360 -4.75 9.47 -6.07
N PHE A 361 -3.78 9.36 -5.16
CA PHE A 361 -3.29 8.07 -4.67
C PHE A 361 -4.43 7.23 -4.08
N MET A 362 -5.20 7.75 -3.11
CA MET A 362 -6.28 6.96 -2.50
C MET A 362 -7.44 6.70 -3.46
N ARG A 363 -7.69 7.60 -4.42
CA ARG A 363 -8.64 7.37 -5.52
C ARG A 363 -8.21 6.24 -6.46
N ASN A 364 -6.91 5.97 -6.56
CA ASN A 364 -6.38 4.82 -7.30
C ASN A 364 -6.37 3.54 -6.45
N MET A 365 -6.00 3.62 -5.17
CA MET A 365 -5.83 2.45 -4.30
C MET A 365 -7.13 1.93 -3.65
N LEU A 366 -8.14 2.77 -3.41
CA LEU A 366 -9.47 2.34 -2.99
C LEU A 366 -10.35 1.97 -4.18
N ILE A 367 -11.33 1.11 -3.93
CA ILE A 367 -12.37 0.74 -4.90
C ILE A 367 -13.33 1.92 -5.00
N ARG A 368 -13.44 2.50 -6.20
CA ARG A 368 -14.21 3.72 -6.44
C ARG A 368 -15.72 3.41 -6.45
N PRO A 369 -16.55 4.04 -5.60
CA PRO A 369 -17.99 3.83 -5.60
C PRO A 369 -18.63 4.38 -6.88
N SER A 370 -19.81 3.87 -7.24
CA SER A 370 -20.63 4.45 -8.29
C SER A 370 -21.20 5.82 -7.87
N ARG A 371 -21.64 6.62 -8.85
CA ARG A 371 -22.30 7.91 -8.60
C ARG A 371 -23.60 7.82 -7.82
N GLU A 372 -24.20 6.63 -7.70
CA GLU A 372 -25.40 6.41 -6.90
C GLU A 372 -25.02 6.04 -5.45
N GLU A 373 -24.01 5.18 -5.26
CA GLU A 373 -23.46 4.88 -3.92
C GLU A 373 -22.92 6.11 -3.20
N LEU A 374 -22.25 7.03 -3.94
CA LEU A 374 -21.76 8.30 -3.38
C LEU A 374 -22.86 9.24 -2.83
N LYS A 375 -24.15 9.00 -3.12
CA LYS A 375 -25.27 9.82 -2.60
C LYS A 375 -25.73 9.39 -1.21
N SER A 376 -25.25 8.25 -0.72
CA SER A 376 -25.56 7.70 0.60
C SER A 376 -24.33 6.98 1.16
N PHE A 377 -23.16 7.60 0.98
CA PHE A 377 -21.89 7.06 1.46
C PHE A 377 -21.60 7.62 2.85
N HIS A 378 -21.69 6.75 3.84
CA HIS A 378 -21.23 7.00 5.20
C HIS A 378 -19.99 6.12 5.47
N PRO A 379 -18.89 6.66 6.01
CA PRO A 379 -17.70 5.87 6.27
C PRO A 379 -17.90 4.88 7.43
N ASP A 380 -17.31 3.70 7.28
CA ASP A 380 -16.91 2.89 8.42
C ASP A 380 -15.66 3.48 9.05
N TYR A 381 -14.64 3.83 8.26
CA TYR A 381 -13.36 4.34 8.74
C TYR A 381 -13.01 5.70 8.14
N VAL A 382 -12.48 6.61 8.95
CA VAL A 382 -11.99 7.92 8.51
C VAL A 382 -10.47 8.04 8.67
N ILE A 383 -9.79 8.55 7.64
CA ILE A 383 -8.35 8.80 7.64
C ILE A 383 -8.07 10.30 7.54
N TYR A 384 -7.56 10.91 8.60
CA TYR A 384 -7.07 12.29 8.59
C TYR A 384 -5.58 12.31 8.24
N ASN A 385 -5.28 12.59 6.97
CA ASN A 385 -3.91 12.74 6.50
C ASN A 385 -3.48 14.21 6.56
N ALA A 386 -2.93 14.58 7.71
CA ALA A 386 -2.21 15.81 7.98
C ALA A 386 -0.69 15.60 7.86
N GLY A 387 -0.25 14.74 6.93
CA GLY A 387 1.12 14.23 6.84
C GLY A 387 2.23 15.29 6.75
N SER A 388 1.97 16.45 6.14
CA SER A 388 2.91 17.57 6.07
C SER A 388 3.03 18.38 7.38
N PHE A 389 2.31 18.01 8.45
CA PHE A 389 2.35 18.64 9.78
C PHE A 389 2.95 17.72 10.84
N PRO A 390 3.91 18.17 11.65
CA PRO A 390 4.60 17.29 12.60
C PRO A 390 3.75 16.91 13.81
N ALA A 391 3.86 15.65 14.23
CA ALA A 391 3.48 15.22 15.57
C ALA A 391 4.34 15.93 16.63
N ASN A 392 3.76 16.19 17.80
CA ASN A 392 4.49 16.82 18.89
C ASN A 392 5.43 15.81 19.57
N ARG A 393 6.74 16.01 19.43
CA ARG A 393 7.78 15.14 20.02
C ARG A 393 7.71 15.04 21.55
N TRP A 394 7.05 15.99 22.20
CA TRP A 394 6.89 16.06 23.66
C TRP A 394 5.57 15.47 24.17
N THR A 395 4.69 15.00 23.28
CA THR A 395 3.52 14.21 23.68
C THR A 395 3.97 12.80 24.08
N GLU A 396 3.37 12.24 25.14
CA GLU A 396 3.75 10.93 25.68
C GLU A 396 3.74 9.83 24.60
N GLY A 397 4.75 8.96 24.64
CA GLY A 397 4.90 7.85 23.69
C GLY A 397 5.29 8.25 22.26
N MET A 398 5.48 9.53 21.94
CA MET A 398 6.01 9.96 20.64
C MET A 398 7.53 9.75 20.57
N THR A 399 8.02 9.24 19.43
CA THR A 399 9.44 8.90 19.19
C THR A 399 10.13 9.83 18.20
N SER A 400 9.36 10.59 17.43
CA SER A 400 9.87 11.51 16.41
C SER A 400 8.83 12.59 16.12
N ALA A 401 9.03 13.37 15.04
CA ALA A 401 8.00 14.27 14.52
C ALA A 401 6.92 13.54 13.68
N THR A 402 7.03 12.23 13.50
CA THR A 402 6.08 11.40 12.76
C THR A 402 5.14 10.66 13.73
N SER A 403 3.88 10.48 13.35
CA SER A 403 2.95 9.56 14.01
C SER A 403 1.98 8.97 12.99
N VAL A 404 1.77 7.66 13.06
CA VAL A 404 0.80 6.94 12.22
C VAL A 404 -0.07 6.10 13.16
N ALA A 405 -1.19 6.66 13.58
CA ALA A 405 -2.01 6.14 14.68
C ALA A 405 -3.35 5.59 14.18
N ILE A 406 -3.83 4.50 14.77
CA ILE A 406 -5.12 3.85 14.47
C ILE A 406 -5.90 3.66 15.77
N ASN A 407 -7.19 4.01 15.76
CA ASN A 407 -8.14 3.79 16.85
C ASN A 407 -9.29 2.89 16.36
N PHE A 408 -9.45 1.71 16.96
CA PHE A 408 -10.46 0.73 16.53
C PHE A 408 -11.87 1.00 17.08
N ALA A 409 -12.00 1.73 18.19
CA ALA A 409 -13.31 2.08 18.75
C ALA A 409 -13.93 3.31 18.06
N GLU A 410 -13.11 4.34 17.82
CA GLU A 410 -13.53 5.52 17.04
C GLU A 410 -13.53 5.24 15.52
N LYS A 411 -12.97 4.09 15.09
CA LYS A 411 -12.76 3.70 13.68
C LYS A 411 -11.99 4.75 12.86
N GLU A 412 -10.89 5.24 13.41
CA GLU A 412 -10.16 6.36 12.83
C GLU A 412 -8.67 6.10 12.66
N MET A 413 -8.06 6.81 11.71
CA MET A 413 -6.62 6.85 11.48
C MET A 413 -6.12 8.29 11.36
N VAL A 414 -4.99 8.58 12.00
CA VAL A 414 -4.34 9.90 11.96
C VAL A 414 -2.90 9.75 11.46
N ILE A 415 -2.53 10.56 10.46
CA ILE A 415 -1.17 10.62 9.90
C ILE A 415 -0.60 12.02 10.10
N LEU A 416 0.56 12.09 10.74
CA LEU A 416 1.32 13.30 11.02
C LEU A 416 2.81 13.08 10.70
N GLY A 417 3.48 14.10 10.16
CA GLY A 417 4.93 14.13 9.95
C GLY A 417 5.50 13.06 9.02
N THR A 418 4.71 12.63 8.03
CA THR A 418 5.12 11.75 6.93
C THR A 418 4.18 11.98 5.74
N GLU A 419 4.72 12.18 4.56
CA GLU A 419 3.94 12.40 3.33
C GLU A 419 4.01 11.19 2.38
N TYR A 420 4.60 10.07 2.83
CA TYR A 420 4.62 8.79 2.12
C TYR A 420 3.21 8.21 2.02
N ALA A 421 2.64 8.18 0.82
CA ALA A 421 1.23 7.80 0.65
C ALA A 421 0.95 6.33 1.03
N GLY A 422 1.96 5.47 0.95
CA GLY A 422 1.86 4.07 1.38
C GLY A 422 1.53 3.86 2.86
N GLU A 423 1.60 4.88 3.73
CA GLU A 423 1.05 4.78 5.08
C GLU A 423 -0.48 4.69 5.07
N MET A 424 -1.18 5.43 4.20
CA MET A 424 -2.65 5.35 4.10
C MET A 424 -3.10 3.95 3.67
N LYS A 425 -2.48 3.39 2.60
CA LYS A 425 -2.69 2.00 2.16
C LYS A 425 -2.49 1.01 3.31
N LYS A 426 -1.31 1.05 3.95
CA LYS A 426 -0.97 0.06 4.99
C LYS A 426 -1.64 0.30 6.34
N GLY A 427 -2.27 1.46 6.52
CA GLY A 427 -3.24 1.75 7.57
C GLY A 427 -4.53 0.96 7.37
N VAL A 428 -5.19 1.13 6.21
CA VAL A 428 -6.37 0.33 5.81
C VAL A 428 -6.06 -1.18 5.88
N PHE A 429 -4.88 -1.60 5.43
CA PHE A 429 -4.47 -3.00 5.53
C PHE A 429 -4.29 -3.50 6.97
N THR A 430 -3.77 -2.66 7.88
CA THR A 430 -3.72 -2.96 9.31
C THR A 430 -5.13 -3.10 9.90
N VAL A 431 -6.07 -2.24 9.47
CA VAL A 431 -7.47 -2.32 9.88
C VAL A 431 -8.09 -3.65 9.44
N LEU A 432 -7.89 -4.06 8.19
CA LEU A 432 -8.43 -5.34 7.69
C LEU A 432 -7.77 -6.57 8.33
N PHE A 433 -6.49 -6.47 8.73
CA PHE A 433 -5.85 -7.51 9.55
C PHE A 433 -6.46 -7.67 10.96
N TYR A 434 -7.24 -6.70 11.45
CA TYR A 434 -8.03 -6.79 12.68
C TYR A 434 -9.48 -7.17 12.40
N GLU A 435 -10.17 -6.41 11.56
CA GLU A 435 -11.61 -6.50 11.36
C GLU A 435 -12.04 -7.83 10.75
N MET A 436 -11.33 -8.32 9.73
CA MET A 436 -11.74 -9.54 9.02
C MET A 436 -11.63 -10.80 9.91
N PRO A 437 -10.53 -11.04 10.67
CA PRO A 437 -10.46 -12.19 11.57
C PRO A 437 -11.30 -12.09 12.84
N VAL A 438 -11.58 -10.87 13.34
CA VAL A 438 -12.32 -10.66 14.61
C VAL A 438 -13.83 -10.64 14.36
N LYS A 439 -14.33 -9.76 13.46
CA LYS A 439 -15.78 -9.61 13.22
C LYS A 439 -16.36 -10.61 12.23
N HIS A 440 -15.56 -11.05 11.26
CA HIS A 440 -16.07 -11.84 10.12
C HIS A 440 -15.50 -13.27 10.01
N ASN A 441 -14.47 -13.61 10.81
CA ASN A 441 -13.67 -14.84 10.69
C ASN A 441 -13.13 -15.08 9.25
N VAL A 442 -12.85 -13.99 8.53
CA VAL A 442 -12.26 -13.97 7.18
C VAL A 442 -10.75 -13.78 7.30
N LEU A 443 -9.99 -14.51 6.48
CA LEU A 443 -8.53 -14.54 6.57
C LEU A 443 -7.88 -13.48 5.67
N THR A 444 -7.31 -12.43 6.26
CA THR A 444 -6.52 -11.40 5.56
C THR A 444 -5.10 -11.87 5.25
N LEU A 445 -4.61 -11.57 4.05
CA LEU A 445 -3.40 -12.09 3.45
C LEU A 445 -2.55 -10.98 2.80
N HIS A 446 -1.24 -10.99 3.05
CA HIS A 446 -0.26 -10.16 2.33
C HIS A 446 0.35 -10.96 1.18
N SER A 447 -0.36 -10.97 0.06
CA SER A 447 -0.09 -11.80 -1.11
C SER A 447 -0.61 -11.15 -2.37
N SER A 448 0.05 -11.35 -3.51
CA SER A 448 -0.63 -11.22 -4.80
C SER A 448 -1.49 -12.45 -5.07
N ALA A 449 -2.47 -12.35 -5.97
CA ALA A 449 -3.27 -13.49 -6.38
C ALA A 449 -3.65 -13.40 -7.87
N ASN A 450 -3.76 -14.56 -8.54
CA ASN A 450 -4.25 -14.65 -9.91
C ASN A 450 -5.06 -15.93 -10.17
N GLN A 451 -5.90 -15.89 -11.20
CA GLN A 451 -6.79 -16.97 -11.59
C GLN A 451 -6.44 -17.49 -13.00
N GLY A 452 -6.34 -18.80 -13.17
CA GLY A 452 -6.18 -19.44 -14.48
C GLY A 452 -7.50 -19.52 -15.26
N GLN A 453 -7.40 -19.94 -16.52
CA GLN A 453 -8.56 -20.03 -17.43
C GLN A 453 -9.58 -21.09 -16.98
N ASP A 454 -9.10 -22.17 -16.32
CA ASP A 454 -9.93 -23.20 -15.70
C ASP A 454 -10.48 -22.79 -14.30
N GLY A 455 -10.38 -21.51 -13.95
CA GLY A 455 -10.85 -20.97 -12.66
C GLY A 455 -9.90 -21.18 -11.48
N ASP A 456 -8.77 -21.88 -11.64
CA ASP A 456 -7.86 -22.20 -10.55
C ASP A 456 -7.17 -20.95 -9.96
N VAL A 457 -7.26 -20.76 -8.65
CA VAL A 457 -6.64 -19.62 -7.97
C VAL A 457 -5.29 -20.00 -7.37
N THR A 458 -4.29 -19.13 -7.55
CA THR A 458 -3.00 -19.18 -6.85
C THR A 458 -2.80 -17.89 -6.04
N VAL A 459 -2.35 -18.03 -4.78
CA VAL A 459 -1.94 -16.91 -3.93
C VAL A 459 -0.42 -16.97 -3.67
N PHE A 460 0.26 -15.82 -3.74
CA PHE A 460 1.71 -15.70 -3.66
C PHE A 460 2.09 -14.77 -2.50
N PHE A 461 2.56 -15.34 -1.38
CA PHE A 461 3.07 -14.61 -0.23
C PHE A 461 4.53 -14.22 -0.43
N GLY A 462 4.94 -13.06 0.11
CA GLY A 462 6.33 -12.62 -0.01
C GLY A 462 6.53 -11.16 0.38
N LEU A 463 7.76 -10.79 0.75
CA LEU A 463 8.13 -9.39 1.00
C LEU A 463 8.43 -8.66 -0.32
N SER A 464 8.75 -7.37 -0.25
CA SER A 464 9.25 -6.63 -1.42
C SER A 464 10.50 -7.30 -2.00
N GLY A 465 10.70 -7.26 -3.32
CA GLY A 465 11.85 -7.87 -4.01
C GLY A 465 11.84 -9.41 -4.15
N THR A 466 10.93 -10.11 -3.46
CA THR A 466 10.78 -11.58 -3.56
C THR A 466 10.07 -12.06 -4.83
N GLY A 467 9.57 -11.15 -5.67
CA GLY A 467 8.95 -11.45 -6.96
C GLY A 467 7.42 -11.54 -6.98
N LYS A 468 6.71 -11.22 -5.88
CA LYS A 468 5.22 -11.25 -5.80
C LYS A 468 4.55 -10.75 -7.09
N THR A 469 4.76 -9.47 -7.42
CA THR A 469 4.12 -8.77 -8.54
C THR A 469 4.51 -9.40 -9.88
N THR A 470 5.81 -9.60 -10.12
CA THR A 470 6.38 -10.17 -11.35
C THR A 470 5.92 -11.61 -11.63
N LEU A 471 5.58 -12.39 -10.60
CA LEU A 471 5.12 -13.77 -10.71
C LEU A 471 3.58 -13.89 -10.74
N SER A 472 2.83 -12.94 -10.14
CA SER A 472 1.38 -12.84 -10.35
C SER A 472 1.02 -12.22 -11.71
N ALA A 473 1.89 -11.37 -12.26
CA ALA A 473 1.88 -10.93 -13.65
C ALA A 473 2.34 -12.08 -14.56
N ASP A 474 1.41 -13.00 -14.80
CA ASP A 474 1.49 -14.06 -15.78
C ASP A 474 0.45 -13.78 -16.88
N PRO A 475 0.85 -13.51 -18.14
CA PRO A 475 -0.09 -13.19 -19.22
C PRO A 475 -1.05 -14.34 -19.57
N LYS A 476 -0.84 -15.56 -19.03
CA LYS A 476 -1.77 -16.69 -19.15
C LYS A 476 -2.94 -16.63 -18.15
N ARG A 477 -2.86 -15.78 -17.13
CA ARG A 477 -3.72 -15.78 -15.93
C ARG A 477 -4.27 -14.37 -15.67
N ALA A 478 -5.47 -14.28 -15.09
CA ALA A 478 -6.09 -13.00 -14.76
C ALA A 478 -5.63 -12.53 -13.37
N LEU A 479 -5.09 -11.32 -13.25
CA LEU A 479 -4.63 -10.74 -11.99
C LEU A 479 -5.83 -10.37 -11.11
N ILE A 480 -5.86 -10.85 -9.86
CA ILE A 480 -6.86 -10.45 -8.87
C ILE A 480 -6.35 -9.21 -8.11
N GLY A 481 -5.06 -9.19 -7.75
CA GLY A 481 -4.38 -8.04 -7.13
C GLY A 481 -2.89 -8.32 -6.87
N ASP A 482 -2.11 -7.30 -6.52
CA ASP A 482 -0.64 -7.39 -6.40
C ASP A 482 -0.09 -7.51 -4.97
N ASP A 483 -0.86 -7.19 -3.93
CA ASP A 483 -0.30 -7.06 -2.57
C ASP A 483 -1.23 -7.47 -1.40
N GLU A 484 -2.55 -7.24 -1.48
CA GLU A 484 -3.47 -7.35 -0.32
C GLU A 484 -4.78 -8.07 -0.65
N HIS A 485 -5.09 -9.17 0.05
CA HIS A 485 -6.26 -10.02 -0.23
C HIS A 485 -6.96 -10.53 1.04
N CYS A 486 -8.19 -11.02 0.88
CA CYS A 486 -8.93 -11.78 1.89
C CYS A 486 -9.45 -13.12 1.32
N TRP A 487 -9.37 -14.20 2.12
CA TRP A 487 -9.94 -15.51 1.80
C TRP A 487 -11.20 -15.76 2.66
N SER A 488 -12.36 -15.64 2.02
CA SER A 488 -13.68 -15.78 2.66
C SER A 488 -14.23 -17.22 2.58
N ASP A 489 -15.50 -17.39 2.96
CA ASP A 489 -16.30 -18.59 2.71
C ASP A 489 -16.53 -18.89 1.22
N ARG A 490 -16.37 -17.91 0.31
CA ARG A 490 -16.66 -18.02 -1.13
C ARG A 490 -15.45 -17.94 -2.06
N GLY A 491 -14.22 -17.85 -1.56
CA GLY A 491 -13.04 -17.72 -2.41
C GLY A 491 -12.13 -16.60 -1.94
N VAL A 492 -11.52 -15.87 -2.89
CA VAL A 492 -10.56 -14.79 -2.59
C VAL A 492 -10.97 -13.49 -3.27
N PHE A 493 -10.94 -12.39 -2.52
CA PHE A 493 -11.13 -11.03 -3.04
C PHE A 493 -9.91 -10.15 -2.75
N ASN A 494 -9.62 -9.24 -3.69
CA ASN A 494 -8.63 -8.17 -3.50
C ASN A 494 -9.17 -7.15 -2.49
N ILE A 495 -8.29 -6.51 -1.73
CA ILE A 495 -8.62 -5.40 -0.83
C ILE A 495 -8.67 -4.06 -1.60
N GLU A 496 -7.95 -3.94 -2.70
CA GLU A 496 -7.57 -2.67 -3.32
C GLU A 496 -8.24 -2.43 -4.68
N GLY A 497 -8.46 -1.16 -5.04
CA GLY A 497 -8.93 -0.71 -6.36
C GLY A 497 -7.81 -0.42 -7.37
N GLY A 498 -6.56 -0.76 -7.03
CA GLY A 498 -5.35 -0.46 -7.79
C GLY A 498 -4.11 -1.20 -7.28
N CYS A 499 -2.97 -0.95 -7.92
CA CYS A 499 -1.67 -1.53 -7.55
C CYS A 499 -0.68 -0.43 -7.15
N TYR A 500 0.30 -0.76 -6.29
CA TYR A 500 1.33 0.19 -5.82
C TYR A 500 2.74 -0.36 -6.06
N ALA A 501 3.04 -0.58 -7.34
CA ALA A 501 4.24 -1.22 -7.84
C ALA A 501 5.52 -0.46 -7.48
N LYS A 502 6.65 -1.18 -7.41
CA LYS A 502 8.00 -0.59 -7.28
C LYS A 502 8.52 -0.22 -8.68
N CYS A 503 9.17 0.93 -8.81
CA CYS A 503 9.64 1.43 -10.11
C CYS A 503 11.15 1.29 -10.36
N ILE A 504 11.97 1.02 -9.34
CA ILE A 504 13.42 0.89 -9.54
C ILE A 504 13.75 -0.33 -10.41
N GLY A 505 14.55 -0.14 -11.47
CA GLY A 505 14.89 -1.15 -12.46
C GLY A 505 13.76 -1.52 -13.44
N LEU A 506 12.62 -0.81 -13.43
CA LEU A 506 11.48 -1.10 -14.30
C LEU A 506 11.80 -0.82 -15.78
N SER A 507 11.48 -1.76 -16.66
CA SER A 507 11.54 -1.55 -18.11
C SER A 507 10.47 -2.35 -18.85
N ALA A 508 10.09 -1.88 -20.04
CA ALA A 508 9.02 -2.45 -20.85
C ALA A 508 9.29 -3.90 -21.29
N GLU A 509 10.57 -4.31 -21.38
CA GLU A 509 10.98 -5.66 -21.76
C GLU A 509 10.89 -6.66 -20.60
N LYS A 510 10.93 -6.17 -19.34
CA LYS A 510 10.90 -6.99 -18.12
C LYS A 510 9.47 -7.17 -17.62
N GLU A 511 8.73 -6.07 -17.49
CA GLU A 511 7.42 -5.98 -16.85
C GLU A 511 6.49 -5.03 -17.65
N PRO A 512 6.11 -5.42 -18.89
CA PRO A 512 5.38 -4.56 -19.83
C PRO A 512 4.04 -4.06 -19.27
N ASP A 513 3.29 -4.89 -18.57
CA ASP A 513 1.96 -4.53 -18.05
C ASP A 513 2.06 -3.40 -17.02
N ILE A 514 3.07 -3.46 -16.14
CA ILE A 514 3.36 -2.41 -15.15
C ILE A 514 3.83 -1.14 -15.86
N PHE A 515 4.75 -1.25 -16.83
CA PHE A 515 5.26 -0.10 -17.59
C PHE A 515 4.14 0.62 -18.36
N ASN A 516 3.28 -0.13 -19.05
CA ASN A 516 2.14 0.40 -19.82
C ASN A 516 1.03 0.99 -18.94
N ALA A 517 0.95 0.56 -17.67
CA ALA A 517 0.05 1.16 -16.70
C ALA A 517 0.50 2.57 -16.27
N ILE A 518 1.77 2.97 -16.43
CA ILE A 518 2.27 4.29 -16.03
C ILE A 518 1.89 5.36 -17.06
N ARG A 519 0.66 5.87 -16.97
CA ARG A 519 0.07 6.87 -17.87
C ARG A 519 -0.74 7.94 -17.11
N PHE A 520 -1.36 8.89 -17.82
CA PHE A 520 -2.31 9.83 -17.20
C PHE A 520 -3.33 9.12 -16.30
N GLY A 521 -3.55 9.66 -15.11
CA GLY A 521 -4.29 9.04 -14.00
C GLY A 521 -3.42 8.25 -13.01
N SER A 522 -2.20 7.87 -13.39
CA SER A 522 -1.23 7.22 -12.50
C SER A 522 -0.44 8.25 -11.70
N VAL A 523 0.14 7.81 -10.59
CA VAL A 523 0.95 8.63 -9.71
C VAL A 523 2.31 7.98 -9.47
N LEU A 524 3.39 8.65 -9.86
CA LEU A 524 4.75 8.26 -9.57
C LEU A 524 5.21 8.95 -8.28
N GLU A 525 5.83 8.21 -7.37
CA GLU A 525 6.33 8.74 -6.10
C GLU A 525 7.85 8.61 -6.06
N ASN A 526 8.53 9.75 -5.79
CA ASN A 526 9.98 9.87 -5.60
C ASN A 526 10.86 9.40 -6.78
N VAL A 527 10.34 9.32 -8.00
CA VAL A 527 11.15 9.05 -9.21
C VAL A 527 11.93 10.29 -9.65
N VAL A 528 13.09 10.06 -10.29
CA VAL A 528 13.84 11.11 -11.00
C VAL A 528 13.44 11.12 -12.47
N PHE A 529 13.43 12.29 -13.11
CA PHE A 529 13.10 12.45 -14.52
C PHE A 529 13.90 13.60 -15.14
N ASP A 530 14.19 13.52 -16.43
CA ASP A 530 14.88 14.58 -17.15
C ASP A 530 13.98 15.83 -17.28
N PRO A 531 14.44 17.03 -16.89
CA PRO A 531 13.57 18.21 -16.78
C PRO A 531 13.08 18.77 -18.13
N VAL A 532 13.70 18.38 -19.26
CA VAL A 532 13.38 18.88 -20.61
C VAL A 532 12.45 17.92 -21.35
N THR A 533 12.83 16.66 -21.44
CA THR A 533 12.11 15.57 -22.15
C THR A 533 11.01 14.93 -21.30
N ARG A 534 11.08 15.10 -19.98
CA ARG A 534 10.17 14.49 -18.98
C ARG A 534 10.19 12.96 -18.92
N VAL A 535 11.16 12.32 -19.57
CA VAL A 535 11.41 10.88 -19.46
C VAL A 535 11.87 10.57 -18.04
N VAL A 536 11.24 9.57 -17.43
CA VAL A 536 11.59 9.05 -16.10
C VAL A 536 12.83 8.17 -16.23
N ASP A 537 13.81 8.38 -15.36
CA ASP A 537 14.88 7.41 -15.16
C ASP A 537 14.43 6.41 -14.08
N TYR A 538 14.28 5.15 -14.48
CA TYR A 538 13.86 4.07 -13.60
C TYR A 538 15.04 3.35 -12.93
N ASP A 539 16.28 3.60 -13.33
CA ASP A 539 17.48 3.08 -12.65
C ASP A 539 18.06 4.10 -11.63
N ASP A 540 17.68 5.38 -11.72
CA ASP A 540 18.04 6.42 -10.75
C ASP A 540 17.33 6.23 -9.39
N SER A 541 18.13 6.12 -8.33
CA SER A 541 17.72 5.97 -6.92
C SER A 541 18.12 7.15 -6.03
N THR A 542 18.54 8.29 -6.59
CA THR A 542 19.08 9.46 -5.88
C THR A 542 18.16 10.01 -4.78
N LEU A 543 16.83 9.89 -4.94
CA LEU A 543 15.85 10.24 -3.90
C LEU A 543 15.57 9.06 -2.94
N THR A 544 15.53 7.84 -3.48
CA THR A 544 15.31 6.57 -2.76
C THR A 544 15.40 5.41 -3.75
N GLU A 545 15.75 4.21 -3.28
CA GLU A 545 15.45 2.98 -4.03
C GLU A 545 13.98 2.57 -3.98
N ASN A 546 13.17 3.09 -3.05
CA ASN A 546 11.74 2.79 -2.91
C ASN A 546 10.88 3.69 -3.82
N THR A 547 11.30 3.89 -5.07
CA THR A 547 10.48 4.57 -6.08
C THR A 547 9.24 3.75 -6.39
N ARG A 548 8.11 4.41 -6.66
CA ARG A 548 6.79 3.74 -6.79
C ARG A 548 5.94 4.31 -7.93
N CYS A 549 4.98 3.50 -8.38
CA CYS A 549 3.80 4.00 -9.09
C CYS A 549 2.51 3.44 -8.47
N ALA A 550 1.52 4.31 -8.27
CA ALA A 550 0.15 3.95 -7.89
C ALA A 550 -0.80 4.19 -9.07
N TYR A 551 -1.46 3.14 -9.54
CA TYR A 551 -2.39 3.18 -10.67
C TYR A 551 -3.64 2.33 -10.40
N PRO A 552 -4.81 2.70 -10.95
CA PRO A 552 -6.05 1.93 -10.78
C PRO A 552 -5.95 0.58 -11.50
N ILE A 553 -6.65 -0.44 -10.99
CA ILE A 553 -6.47 -1.84 -11.42
C ILE A 553 -6.82 -2.05 -12.90
N GLU A 554 -7.75 -1.25 -13.44
CA GLU A 554 -8.16 -1.22 -14.85
C GLU A 554 -7.06 -0.74 -15.82
N TYR A 555 -5.85 -0.43 -15.33
CA TYR A 555 -4.69 -0.12 -16.17
C TYR A 555 -3.83 -1.36 -16.48
N ILE A 556 -4.09 -2.50 -15.81
CA ILE A 556 -3.52 -3.80 -16.13
C ILE A 556 -4.48 -4.56 -17.06
N GLU A 557 -4.03 -4.92 -18.27
CA GLU A 557 -4.91 -5.47 -19.32
C GLU A 557 -5.50 -6.85 -18.96
N ASN A 558 -4.75 -7.68 -18.24
CA ASN A 558 -5.22 -8.97 -17.73
C ASN A 558 -5.83 -8.90 -16.31
N ALA A 559 -6.25 -7.73 -15.82
CA ALA A 559 -6.95 -7.63 -14.54
C ALA A 559 -8.32 -8.32 -14.57
N LYS A 560 -8.62 -9.09 -13.52
CA LYS A 560 -9.96 -9.64 -13.27
C LYS A 560 -10.81 -8.55 -12.61
N ILE A 561 -11.88 -8.12 -13.28
CA ILE A 561 -12.83 -7.13 -12.77
C ILE A 561 -14.24 -7.76 -12.78
N PRO A 562 -14.97 -7.82 -11.64
CA PRO A 562 -14.53 -7.44 -10.30
C PRO A 562 -13.38 -8.32 -9.79
N CYS A 563 -12.57 -7.79 -8.87
CA CYS A 563 -11.38 -8.47 -8.33
C CYS A 563 -11.73 -9.52 -7.25
N ILE A 564 -12.63 -10.45 -7.61
CA ILE A 564 -13.13 -11.55 -6.77
C ILE A 564 -13.00 -12.84 -7.58
N ALA A 565 -12.38 -13.87 -7.03
CA ALA A 565 -12.49 -15.24 -7.52
C ALA A 565 -13.42 -16.03 -6.59
N GLU A 566 -14.52 -16.55 -7.15
CA GLU A 566 -15.49 -17.42 -6.46
C GLU A 566 -14.97 -18.87 -6.25
N GLU A 567 -13.78 -19.17 -6.79
CA GLU A 567 -13.07 -20.41 -6.58
C GLU A 567 -12.01 -20.24 -5.48
N HIS A 568 -11.75 -21.31 -4.74
CA HIS A 568 -10.76 -21.29 -3.66
C HIS A 568 -9.33 -21.51 -4.18
N PRO A 569 -8.30 -20.91 -3.55
CA PRO A 569 -6.90 -21.20 -3.79
C PRO A 569 -6.57 -22.70 -3.87
N LYS A 570 -6.25 -23.16 -5.08
CA LYS A 570 -5.74 -24.51 -5.38
C LYS A 570 -4.25 -24.61 -5.00
N ASN A 571 -3.54 -23.49 -5.07
CA ASN A 571 -2.11 -23.36 -4.78
C ASN A 571 -1.83 -22.16 -3.86
N ILE A 572 -0.96 -22.37 -2.87
CA ILE A 572 -0.44 -21.37 -1.95
C ILE A 572 1.09 -21.38 -2.09
N ILE A 573 1.68 -20.25 -2.44
CA ILE A 573 3.11 -20.15 -2.72
C ILE A 573 3.74 -19.16 -1.75
N LEU A 574 4.69 -19.64 -0.94
CA LEU A 574 5.52 -18.82 -0.05
C LEU A 574 6.81 -18.48 -0.79
N LEU A 575 6.96 -17.22 -1.23
CA LEU A 575 8.16 -16.74 -1.90
C LEU A 575 9.23 -16.37 -0.85
N THR A 576 10.39 -17.00 -0.96
CA THR A 576 11.61 -16.60 -0.23
C THR A 576 12.69 -16.18 -1.21
N CYS A 577 13.55 -15.23 -0.81
CA CYS A 577 14.81 -14.94 -1.48
C CYS A 577 15.95 -15.39 -0.58
N ASP A 578 16.39 -16.65 -0.67
CA ASP A 578 17.53 -17.14 0.11
C ASP A 578 18.86 -16.68 -0.52
N ALA A 579 19.58 -15.75 0.13
CA ALA A 579 20.90 -15.31 -0.31
C ALA A 579 22.03 -16.25 0.13
N ARG A 580 21.74 -17.27 0.97
CA ARG A 580 22.70 -18.31 1.40
C ARG A 580 22.78 -19.45 0.38
N GLY A 581 21.78 -19.58 -0.50
CA GLY A 581 21.76 -20.50 -1.62
C GLY A 581 21.48 -21.97 -1.25
N VAL A 582 21.03 -22.21 -0.02
CA VAL A 582 20.85 -23.56 0.56
C VAL A 582 19.42 -24.08 0.39
N LEU A 583 18.40 -23.20 0.38
CA LEU A 583 17.01 -23.63 0.23
C LEU A 583 16.73 -24.11 -1.21
N PRO A 584 16.02 -25.24 -1.39
CA PRO A 584 15.61 -25.74 -2.70
C PRO A 584 14.87 -24.68 -3.55
N PRO A 585 15.00 -24.68 -4.90
CA PRO A 585 14.24 -23.80 -5.78
C PRO A 585 12.73 -23.91 -5.53
N ILE A 586 12.26 -25.13 -5.20
CA ILE A 586 10.88 -25.43 -4.86
C ILE A 586 10.84 -26.58 -3.85
N SER A 587 9.90 -26.51 -2.91
CA SER A 587 9.52 -27.63 -2.05
C SER A 587 8.01 -27.65 -1.84
N LYS A 588 7.43 -28.85 -1.75
CA LYS A 588 6.04 -29.02 -1.31
C LYS A 588 6.01 -29.06 0.22
N LEU A 589 5.00 -28.42 0.82
CA LEU A 589 4.85 -28.35 2.27
C LEU A 589 3.65 -29.19 2.73
N ASN A 590 3.74 -29.77 3.93
CA ASN A 590 2.54 -30.18 4.68
C ASN A 590 1.93 -28.97 5.42
N THR A 591 0.82 -29.17 6.13
CA THR A 591 0.09 -28.08 6.80
C THR A 591 0.95 -27.42 7.89
N GLU A 592 1.65 -28.21 8.66
CA GLU A 592 2.45 -27.81 9.83
C GLU A 592 3.69 -27.00 9.38
N GLN A 593 4.37 -27.47 8.33
CA GLN A 593 5.45 -26.74 7.65
C GLN A 593 4.94 -25.45 7.01
N THR A 594 3.73 -25.45 6.45
CA THR A 594 3.13 -24.22 5.89
C THR A 594 2.92 -23.19 6.99
N MET A 595 2.35 -23.58 8.14
CA MET A 595 2.22 -22.71 9.31
C MET A 595 3.59 -22.21 9.78
N PHE A 596 4.56 -23.10 9.96
CA PHE A 596 5.91 -22.75 10.42
C PHE A 596 6.63 -21.77 9.49
N HIS A 597 6.64 -22.03 8.17
CA HIS A 597 7.27 -21.15 7.19
C HIS A 597 6.51 -19.83 6.99
N PHE A 598 5.18 -19.84 7.11
CA PHE A 598 4.35 -18.62 7.07
C PHE A 598 4.60 -17.72 8.29
N ILE A 599 4.64 -18.27 9.51
CA ILE A 599 4.97 -17.52 10.75
C ILE A 599 6.43 -17.07 10.75
N SER A 600 7.34 -17.85 10.16
CA SER A 600 8.73 -17.42 9.99
C SER A 600 8.86 -16.26 9.01
N GLY A 601 8.15 -16.31 7.87
CA GLY A 601 8.18 -15.26 6.85
C GLY A 601 9.60 -14.93 6.37
N TYR A 602 10.42 -15.96 6.15
CA TYR A 602 11.85 -15.82 5.85
C TYR A 602 12.10 -15.31 4.43
N THR A 603 13.04 -14.38 4.32
CA THR A 603 13.73 -13.97 3.09
C THR A 603 15.08 -13.35 3.45
N SER A 604 15.87 -12.95 2.47
CA SER A 604 17.04 -12.09 2.68
C SER A 604 16.74 -10.67 2.23
N LYS A 605 17.25 -9.68 2.96
CA LYS A 605 17.55 -8.35 2.42
C LYS A 605 18.81 -8.46 1.56
N MET A 606 18.88 -7.70 0.47
CA MET A 606 20.05 -7.71 -0.41
C MET A 606 20.98 -6.55 -0.07
N ALA A 607 22.28 -6.75 -0.32
CA ALA A 607 23.25 -5.67 -0.28
C ALA A 607 22.79 -4.50 -1.18
N GLY A 608 22.95 -3.28 -0.70
CA GLY A 608 22.46 -2.04 -1.33
C GLY A 608 21.01 -1.69 -1.00
N THR A 609 20.11 -2.68 -0.89
CA THR A 609 18.64 -2.46 -0.95
C THR A 609 17.96 -1.77 0.25
N GLU A 610 18.74 -1.43 1.28
CA GLU A 610 18.36 -0.59 2.43
C GLU A 610 19.62 0.10 3.00
N ASP A 611 19.47 1.30 3.58
CA ASP A 611 20.58 2.05 4.19
C ASP A 611 21.39 1.21 5.19
N GLY A 612 22.70 1.13 4.95
CA GLY A 612 23.65 0.39 5.80
C GLY A 612 23.71 -1.13 5.56
N VAL A 613 22.91 -1.70 4.65
CA VAL A 613 22.98 -3.13 4.31
C VAL A 613 24.05 -3.36 3.24
N THR A 614 25.30 -3.59 3.66
CA THR A 614 26.44 -3.86 2.77
C THR A 614 26.56 -5.32 2.32
N GLU A 615 25.99 -6.26 3.07
CA GLU A 615 25.96 -7.69 2.76
C GLU A 615 24.52 -8.24 2.88
N PRO A 616 24.16 -9.33 2.18
CA PRO A 616 22.82 -9.91 2.26
C PRO A 616 22.50 -10.48 3.66
N GLN A 617 21.44 -10.00 4.29
CA GLN A 617 21.08 -10.35 5.67
C GLN A 617 19.77 -11.14 5.74
N ALA A 618 19.76 -12.23 6.52
CA ALA A 618 18.54 -12.98 6.82
C ALA A 618 17.51 -12.08 7.52
N THR A 619 16.27 -12.11 7.05
CA THR A 619 15.15 -11.31 7.56
C THR A 619 13.92 -12.18 7.72
N PHE A 620 13.27 -12.06 8.86
CA PHE A 620 12.05 -12.77 9.21
C PHE A 620 10.94 -11.75 9.43
N SER A 621 9.79 -11.96 8.80
CA SER A 621 8.65 -11.05 8.87
C SER A 621 7.37 -11.88 8.85
N SER A 622 6.89 -12.26 10.03
CA SER A 622 5.76 -13.19 10.21
C SER A 622 4.54 -12.93 9.34
N CYS A 623 3.93 -14.02 8.87
CA CYS A 623 2.83 -14.05 7.90
C CYS A 623 3.17 -13.34 6.57
N PHE A 624 4.47 -13.15 6.29
CA PHE A 624 5.02 -12.22 5.29
C PHE A 624 4.54 -10.76 5.46
N ALA A 625 3.97 -10.41 6.62
CA ALA A 625 3.14 -9.23 6.83
C ALA A 625 3.40 -8.48 8.16
N GLN A 626 4.38 -8.89 8.95
CA GLN A 626 4.59 -8.48 10.35
C GLN A 626 4.31 -7.01 10.70
N PRO A 627 4.73 -5.97 9.93
CA PRO A 627 4.43 -4.57 10.26
C PRO A 627 2.94 -4.20 10.27
N PHE A 628 2.09 -5.03 9.66
CA PHE A 628 0.66 -4.79 9.42
C PHE A 628 -0.24 -5.67 10.29
N LEU A 629 0.29 -6.75 10.87
CA LEU A 629 -0.48 -7.66 11.72
C LEU A 629 -0.99 -6.94 12.98
N ALA A 630 -2.30 -7.04 13.23
CA ALA A 630 -2.93 -6.54 14.44
C ALA A 630 -2.93 -7.60 15.56
N LEU A 631 -3.22 -8.84 15.21
CA LEU A 631 -3.34 -10.00 16.10
C LEU A 631 -2.02 -10.80 16.14
N HIS A 632 -1.94 -11.80 17.02
CA HIS A 632 -0.75 -12.67 17.10
C HIS A 632 -0.61 -13.55 15.84
N PRO A 633 0.60 -13.76 15.26
CA PRO A 633 0.79 -14.52 14.02
C PRO A 633 0.15 -15.92 13.99
N MET A 634 0.04 -16.59 15.14
CA MET A 634 -0.62 -17.89 15.26
C MET A 634 -2.11 -17.85 14.90
N ARG A 635 -2.83 -16.74 15.11
CA ARG A 635 -4.25 -16.60 14.72
C ARG A 635 -4.41 -16.78 13.21
N TYR A 636 -3.63 -16.04 12.42
CA TYR A 636 -3.66 -16.12 10.95
C TYR A 636 -3.16 -17.47 10.43
N ALA A 637 -2.15 -18.05 11.07
CA ALA A 637 -1.60 -19.35 10.66
C ALA A 637 -2.60 -20.51 10.89
N ARG A 638 -3.37 -20.51 11.99
CA ARG A 638 -4.45 -21.47 12.22
C ARG A 638 -5.54 -21.34 11.16
N MET A 639 -6.02 -20.12 10.91
CA MET A 639 -7.02 -19.86 9.85
C MET A 639 -6.52 -20.29 8.46
N LEU A 640 -5.23 -20.12 8.15
CA LEU A 640 -4.64 -20.60 6.90
C LEU A 640 -4.62 -22.14 6.83
N ALA A 641 -4.30 -22.82 7.93
CA ALA A 641 -4.35 -24.28 8.02
C ALA A 641 -5.77 -24.84 7.86
N ASP A 642 -6.76 -24.19 8.48
CA ASP A 642 -8.18 -24.53 8.33
C ASP A 642 -8.61 -24.43 6.86
N LYS A 643 -8.22 -23.36 6.17
CA LYS A 643 -8.48 -23.17 4.72
C LYS A 643 -7.75 -24.21 3.85
N ILE A 644 -6.49 -24.53 4.14
CA ILE A 644 -5.73 -25.59 3.45
C ILE A 644 -6.45 -26.94 3.60
N SER A 645 -6.89 -27.29 4.81
CA SER A 645 -7.59 -28.53 5.11
C SER A 645 -8.97 -28.61 4.44
N GLN A 646 -9.77 -27.54 4.56
CA GLN A 646 -11.12 -27.44 3.98
C GLN A 646 -11.10 -27.55 2.45
N HIS A 647 -10.18 -26.86 1.79
CA HIS A 647 -10.16 -26.71 0.33
C HIS A 647 -9.12 -27.60 -0.38
N LYS A 648 -8.30 -28.34 0.38
CA LYS A 648 -7.23 -29.24 -0.11
C LYS A 648 -6.19 -28.54 -0.99
N ALA A 649 -5.87 -27.29 -0.62
CA ALA A 649 -4.88 -26.47 -1.30
C ALA A 649 -3.48 -27.10 -1.21
N ASN A 650 -2.69 -27.02 -2.29
CA ASN A 650 -1.28 -27.41 -2.25
C ASN A 650 -0.44 -26.21 -1.79
N ALA A 651 0.39 -26.41 -0.76
CA ALA A 651 1.30 -25.39 -0.27
C ALA A 651 2.74 -25.63 -0.73
N TRP A 652 3.43 -24.53 -1.05
CA TRP A 652 4.71 -24.54 -1.75
C TRP A 652 5.67 -23.50 -1.13
N LEU A 653 6.94 -23.85 -0.95
CA LEU A 653 8.02 -22.90 -0.67
C LEU A 653 8.86 -22.73 -1.94
N LEU A 654 8.87 -21.53 -2.51
CA LEU A 654 9.55 -21.21 -3.78
C LEU A 654 10.71 -20.26 -3.51
N ASN A 655 11.94 -20.71 -3.76
CA ASN A 655 13.14 -19.90 -3.61
C ASN A 655 13.44 -19.12 -4.90
N THR A 656 13.22 -17.81 -4.85
CA THR A 656 13.53 -16.84 -5.90
C THR A 656 14.91 -16.18 -5.70
N GLY A 657 15.66 -16.61 -4.68
CA GLY A 657 17.02 -16.18 -4.36
C GLY A 657 18.06 -17.02 -5.07
N TRP A 658 19.10 -17.41 -4.35
CA TRP A 658 20.26 -18.14 -4.85
C TRP A 658 20.09 -19.66 -4.72
N VAL A 659 20.87 -20.42 -5.50
CA VAL A 659 20.85 -21.89 -5.51
C VAL A 659 22.29 -22.39 -5.73
N GLY A 660 22.73 -23.38 -4.94
CA GLY A 660 24.02 -24.08 -5.13
C GLY A 660 25.26 -23.29 -4.67
N ALA A 661 25.13 -22.01 -4.35
CA ALA A 661 26.12 -21.21 -3.63
C ALA A 661 25.47 -19.92 -3.13
N GLY A 662 25.98 -19.37 -2.02
CA GLY A 662 25.52 -18.08 -1.49
C GLY A 662 25.93 -16.90 -2.36
N ALA A 663 25.20 -15.79 -2.23
CA ALA A 663 25.42 -14.55 -2.99
C ALA A 663 26.83 -13.96 -2.76
N THR A 664 27.35 -14.06 -1.54
CA THR A 664 28.73 -13.63 -1.19
C THR A 664 29.80 -14.65 -1.57
N THR A 665 29.43 -15.90 -1.87
CA THR A 665 30.36 -16.99 -2.23
C THR A 665 30.32 -17.32 -3.73
N GLY A 666 30.09 -16.32 -4.58
CA GLY A 666 30.09 -16.46 -6.04
C GLY A 666 28.84 -17.13 -6.65
N GLY A 667 27.81 -17.36 -5.86
CA GLY A 667 26.57 -17.98 -6.31
C GLY A 667 25.73 -17.11 -7.24
N LYS A 668 24.83 -17.76 -7.99
CA LYS A 668 23.91 -17.10 -8.93
C LYS A 668 22.47 -17.19 -8.44
N ARG A 669 21.72 -16.10 -8.64
CA ARG A 669 20.27 -16.07 -8.42
C ARG A 669 19.59 -17.07 -9.37
N CYS A 670 18.54 -17.75 -8.91
CA CYS A 670 17.76 -18.70 -9.69
C CYS A 670 17.23 -18.01 -10.96
N PRO A 671 17.55 -18.50 -12.17
CA PRO A 671 17.08 -17.90 -13.40
C PRO A 671 15.55 -17.88 -13.49
N LEU A 672 14.96 -16.71 -13.74
CA LEU A 672 13.50 -16.51 -13.79
C LEU A 672 12.77 -17.48 -14.72
N LYS A 673 13.44 -17.95 -15.79
CA LYS A 673 12.92 -19.01 -16.68
C LYS A 673 12.60 -20.33 -15.95
N TYR A 674 13.40 -20.72 -14.96
CA TYR A 674 13.14 -21.91 -14.15
C TYR A 674 12.06 -21.63 -13.11
N THR A 675 12.04 -20.44 -12.50
CA THR A 675 10.94 -20.03 -11.60
C THR A 675 9.58 -20.06 -12.31
N ARG A 676 9.49 -19.53 -13.55
CA ARG A 676 8.25 -19.61 -14.36
C ARG A 676 7.93 -21.06 -14.79
N ALA A 677 8.91 -21.89 -15.13
CA ALA A 677 8.68 -23.31 -15.43
C ALA A 677 8.14 -24.11 -14.22
N ILE A 678 8.61 -23.80 -13.00
CA ILE A 678 8.07 -24.36 -11.75
C ILE A 678 6.61 -23.92 -11.55
N LEU A 679 6.29 -22.64 -11.78
CA LEU A 679 4.91 -22.15 -11.68
C LEU A 679 3.99 -22.82 -12.71
N ASP A 680 4.44 -22.99 -13.95
CA ASP A 680 3.69 -23.74 -14.97
C ASP A 680 3.38 -25.18 -14.52
N ALA A 681 4.36 -25.89 -13.94
CA ALA A 681 4.18 -27.25 -13.41
C ALA A 681 3.31 -27.31 -12.13
N ILE A 682 3.23 -26.23 -11.36
CA ILE A 682 2.31 -26.06 -10.21
C ILE A 682 0.88 -25.84 -10.70
N HIS A 683 0.69 -24.99 -11.72
CA HIS A 683 -0.63 -24.69 -12.28
C HIS A 683 -1.23 -25.88 -13.05
N SER A 684 -0.42 -26.58 -13.87
CA SER A 684 -0.84 -27.83 -14.53
C SER A 684 -1.14 -28.97 -13.55
N GLY A 685 -0.61 -28.88 -12.33
CA GLY A 685 -0.75 -29.91 -11.30
C GLY A 685 0.11 -31.15 -11.57
N GLU A 686 1.09 -31.08 -12.48
CA GLU A 686 2.13 -32.10 -12.63
C GLU A 686 2.99 -32.18 -11.37
N LEU A 687 3.47 -31.04 -10.86
CA LEU A 687 4.33 -31.01 -9.69
C LEU A 687 3.61 -31.55 -8.45
N ALA A 688 2.29 -31.34 -8.34
CA ALA A 688 1.47 -31.88 -7.25
C ALA A 688 1.45 -33.42 -7.22
N LYS A 689 1.78 -34.09 -8.33
CA LYS A 689 1.82 -35.56 -8.54
C LYS A 689 3.25 -36.12 -8.68
N ALA A 690 4.28 -35.28 -8.64
CA ALA A 690 5.68 -35.69 -8.84
C ALA A 690 6.17 -36.64 -7.73
N GLU A 691 7.28 -37.35 -7.99
CA GLU A 691 8.03 -38.02 -6.92
C GLU A 691 8.86 -37.01 -6.13
N TYR A 692 8.95 -37.22 -4.81
CA TYR A 692 9.69 -36.36 -3.88
C TYR A 692 10.81 -37.13 -3.18
N GLU A 693 11.86 -36.40 -2.81
CA GLU A 693 12.86 -36.79 -1.81
C GLU A 693 12.76 -35.84 -0.61
N VAL A 694 13.09 -36.33 0.59
CA VAL A 694 13.17 -35.48 1.79
C VAL A 694 14.52 -34.79 1.80
N TYR A 695 14.51 -33.47 2.00
CA TYR A 695 15.69 -32.65 2.20
C TYR A 695 15.96 -32.55 3.71
N ASP A 696 17.14 -33.02 4.13
CA ASP A 696 17.57 -33.08 5.53
C ASP A 696 17.57 -31.70 6.22
N VAL A 697 17.65 -31.70 7.56
CA VAL A 697 17.60 -30.50 8.43
C VAL A 697 16.24 -29.78 8.42
N PHE A 698 15.73 -29.39 7.25
CA PHE A 698 14.43 -28.70 7.11
C PHE A 698 13.25 -29.66 6.88
N ASN A 699 13.50 -30.95 6.63
CA ASN A 699 12.49 -31.98 6.35
C ASN A 699 11.56 -31.65 5.16
N LEU A 700 12.03 -30.81 4.23
CA LEU A 700 11.25 -30.31 3.09
C LEU A 700 11.10 -31.39 2.02
N TYR A 701 9.93 -31.46 1.36
CA TYR A 701 9.73 -32.36 0.24
C TYR A 701 10.18 -31.69 -1.06
N VAL A 702 11.33 -32.13 -1.59
CA VAL A 702 11.92 -31.64 -2.85
C VAL A 702 11.53 -32.56 -4.01
N PRO A 703 11.00 -32.04 -5.13
CA PRO A 703 10.64 -32.88 -6.27
C PRO A 703 11.91 -33.42 -6.96
N LYS A 704 11.91 -34.71 -7.32
CA LYS A 704 13.05 -35.36 -8.01
C LYS A 704 13.26 -34.85 -9.45
N SER A 705 12.20 -34.30 -10.06
CA SER A 705 12.21 -33.72 -11.40
C SER A 705 11.11 -32.66 -11.53
N CYS A 706 11.30 -31.70 -12.44
CA CYS A 706 10.32 -30.68 -12.78
C CYS A 706 10.48 -30.34 -14.28
N PRO A 707 9.39 -30.28 -15.08
CA PRO A 707 9.47 -29.87 -16.48
C PRO A 707 10.20 -28.53 -16.64
N GLY A 708 11.08 -28.44 -17.64
CA GLY A 708 11.86 -27.23 -17.94
C GLY A 708 12.98 -26.87 -16.96
N VAL A 709 13.20 -27.64 -15.88
CA VAL A 709 14.23 -27.38 -14.86
C VAL A 709 15.23 -28.54 -14.79
N PRO A 710 16.55 -28.26 -14.84
CA PRO A 710 17.58 -29.28 -14.61
C PRO A 710 17.48 -29.89 -13.20
N SER A 711 17.46 -31.22 -13.11
CA SER A 711 17.15 -31.94 -11.86
C SER A 711 18.23 -31.79 -10.79
N GLU A 712 19.48 -31.52 -11.20
CA GLU A 712 20.60 -31.22 -10.31
C GLU A 712 20.45 -29.89 -9.56
N LEU A 713 19.64 -28.96 -10.07
CA LEU A 713 19.33 -27.69 -9.39
C LEU A 713 18.21 -27.83 -8.35
N LEU A 714 17.34 -28.84 -8.46
CA LEU A 714 16.18 -29.01 -7.58
C LEU A 714 16.60 -29.31 -6.13
N ASN A 715 17.72 -30.01 -5.93
CA ASN A 715 18.33 -30.20 -4.62
C ASN A 715 19.69 -29.48 -4.59
N PRO A 716 19.82 -28.34 -3.85
CA PRO A 716 21.04 -27.54 -3.81
C PRO A 716 22.29 -28.29 -3.34
N LYS A 717 22.15 -29.40 -2.60
CA LYS A 717 23.28 -30.28 -2.22
C LYS A 717 23.94 -30.94 -3.44
N LYS A 718 23.16 -31.24 -4.49
CA LYS A 718 23.63 -31.88 -5.74
C LYS A 718 24.31 -30.88 -6.70
N SER A 719 24.10 -29.59 -6.50
CA SER A 719 24.65 -28.48 -7.31
C SER A 719 25.51 -27.51 -6.49
N TRP A 720 25.99 -27.93 -5.31
CA TRP A 720 26.78 -27.08 -4.43
C TRP A 720 28.18 -26.81 -4.98
N THR A 721 28.55 -25.53 -5.07
CA THR A 721 29.79 -25.04 -5.71
C THR A 721 30.54 -23.99 -4.90
N ALA A 722 30.04 -23.59 -3.73
CA ALA A 722 30.74 -22.66 -2.84
C ALA A 722 31.94 -23.34 -2.16
N SER A 723 32.92 -22.53 -1.73
CA SER A 723 34.07 -22.98 -0.93
C SER A 723 33.71 -23.31 0.53
N THR A 724 32.54 -22.90 1.00
CA THR A 724 31.97 -23.27 2.31
C THR A 724 31.26 -24.63 2.22
N SER A 725 31.22 -25.39 3.32
CA SER A 725 30.40 -26.62 3.39
C SER A 725 28.91 -26.29 3.34
N PHE A 726 28.18 -27.00 2.48
CA PHE A 726 26.71 -26.96 2.41
C PHE A 726 26.07 -27.24 3.77
N GLU A 727 26.53 -28.30 4.45
CA GLU A 727 26.07 -28.72 5.78
C GLU A 727 26.25 -27.60 6.83
N SER A 728 27.36 -26.86 6.77
CA SER A 728 27.57 -25.70 7.63
C SER A 728 26.62 -24.56 7.30
N GLU A 729 26.42 -24.24 6.02
CA GLU A 729 25.57 -23.12 5.63
C GLU A 729 24.07 -23.37 5.88
N VAL A 730 23.58 -24.61 5.68
CA VAL A 730 22.19 -24.99 5.99
C VAL A 730 21.94 -25.05 7.50
N THR A 731 22.89 -25.57 8.29
CA THR A 731 22.77 -25.62 9.76
C THR A 731 22.71 -24.22 10.37
N LYS A 732 23.54 -23.27 9.89
CA LYS A 732 23.46 -21.86 10.29
C LYS A 732 22.09 -21.24 9.99
N LEU A 733 21.45 -21.57 8.86
CA LEU A 733 20.11 -21.08 8.55
C LEU A 733 19.05 -21.72 9.46
N ALA A 734 19.16 -23.02 9.74
CA ALA A 734 18.28 -23.74 10.66
C ALA A 734 18.29 -23.13 12.07
N VAL A 735 19.48 -22.76 12.59
CA VAL A 735 19.60 -22.02 13.86
C VAL A 735 18.86 -20.69 13.81
N LEU A 736 19.02 -19.89 12.74
CA LEU A 736 18.32 -18.61 12.59
C LEU A 736 16.79 -18.75 12.56
N PHE A 737 16.26 -19.78 11.90
CA PHE A 737 14.83 -20.10 11.94
C PHE A 737 14.35 -20.44 13.37
N ASN A 738 15.10 -21.28 14.09
CA ASN A 738 14.73 -21.71 15.43
C ASN A 738 14.81 -20.56 16.46
N GLU A 739 15.86 -19.73 16.40
CA GLU A 739 15.97 -18.51 17.22
C GLU A 739 14.84 -17.51 16.91
N ASN A 740 14.44 -17.38 15.64
CA ASN A 740 13.30 -16.54 15.28
C ASN A 740 11.97 -17.07 15.84
N PHE A 741 11.74 -18.39 15.77
CA PHE A 741 10.44 -18.98 16.09
C PHE A 741 10.07 -18.92 17.59
N LYS A 742 11.06 -18.78 18.49
CA LYS A 742 10.86 -18.58 19.94
C LYS A 742 9.92 -17.42 20.31
N LYS A 743 9.69 -16.47 19.39
CA LYS A 743 8.81 -15.31 19.57
C LYS A 743 7.31 -15.64 19.51
N TYR A 744 6.95 -16.86 19.08
CA TYR A 744 5.57 -17.28 18.79
C TYR A 744 5.24 -18.67 19.39
N SER A 745 6.18 -19.26 20.13
CA SER A 745 6.10 -20.64 20.64
C SER A 745 5.21 -20.81 21.87
N ASP A 746 4.73 -19.71 22.44
CA ASP A 746 3.71 -19.63 23.49
C ASP A 746 2.31 -20.04 22.99
N GLU A 747 1.98 -19.70 21.74
CA GLU A 747 0.72 -20.08 21.08
C GLU A 747 0.87 -21.19 20.00
N ALA A 748 2.10 -21.57 19.63
CA ALA A 748 2.33 -22.61 18.63
C ALA A 748 1.94 -24.01 19.16
N THR A 749 1.36 -24.84 18.28
CA THR A 749 1.07 -26.24 18.64
C THR A 749 2.33 -27.09 18.57
N LYS A 750 2.33 -28.26 19.22
CA LYS A 750 3.49 -29.17 19.25
C LYS A 750 3.90 -29.63 17.85
N GLU A 751 2.93 -29.74 16.95
CA GLU A 751 3.07 -30.19 15.57
C GLU A 751 3.74 -29.11 14.71
N VAL A 752 3.38 -27.84 14.91
CA VAL A 752 4.05 -26.69 14.26
C VAL A 752 5.47 -26.51 14.81
N ILE A 753 5.69 -26.75 16.11
CA ILE A 753 7.03 -26.75 16.71
C ILE A 753 7.88 -27.92 16.18
N ALA A 754 7.28 -29.10 15.96
CA ALA A 754 7.96 -30.27 15.37
C ALA A 754 8.25 -30.12 13.86
N ALA A 755 7.61 -29.17 13.18
CA ALA A 755 7.93 -28.79 11.80
C ALA A 755 9.15 -27.84 11.69
N ALA A 756 9.75 -27.43 12.82
CA ALA A 756 10.94 -26.60 12.83
C ALA A 756 12.20 -27.36 12.37
N PRO A 757 13.21 -26.67 11.79
CA PRO A 757 14.46 -27.28 11.36
C PRO A 757 15.21 -28.02 12.47
N VAL A 758 15.54 -29.29 12.23
CA VAL A 758 16.32 -30.15 13.12
C VAL A 758 17.80 -29.82 12.93
N VAL A 759 18.31 -28.91 13.75
CA VAL A 759 19.75 -28.66 13.90
C VAL A 759 20.40 -29.93 14.43
N PRO A 760 21.37 -30.55 13.71
CA PRO A 760 22.15 -31.66 14.26
C PRO A 760 22.88 -31.18 15.51
N SER A 761 22.77 -31.92 16.62
CA SER A 761 23.63 -31.67 17.77
C SER A 761 25.09 -31.84 17.34
N GLU A 762 25.97 -30.97 17.82
CA GLU A 762 27.40 -31.29 17.76
C GLU A 762 27.61 -32.60 18.52
N THR A 763 27.86 -33.69 17.79
CA THR A 763 28.34 -34.93 18.41
C THR A 763 29.63 -34.57 19.12
N ALA A 764 29.62 -34.69 20.46
CA ALA A 764 30.81 -34.51 21.27
C ALA A 764 31.94 -35.31 20.62
N LYS A 765 33.00 -34.63 20.19
CA LYS A 765 34.16 -35.30 19.58
C LYS A 765 34.58 -36.42 20.52
N PRO A 766 34.78 -37.66 20.03
CA PRO A 766 35.46 -38.67 20.82
C PRO A 766 36.73 -38.03 21.38
N ALA A 767 36.93 -38.14 22.70
CA ALA A 767 38.15 -37.66 23.31
C ALA A 767 39.32 -38.34 22.57
N ALA A 768 40.25 -37.56 22.04
CA ALA A 768 41.38 -38.13 21.31
C ALA A 768 42.18 -38.99 22.30
N ASP A 769 42.44 -40.25 21.94
CA ASP A 769 43.28 -41.17 22.72
C ASP A 769 44.74 -40.68 22.72
N VAL A 770 45.00 -39.70 23.57
CA VAL A 770 46.34 -39.20 23.88
C VAL A 770 46.77 -39.85 25.20
N ASN A 771 47.22 -41.10 25.09
CA ASN A 771 48.12 -41.74 26.06
C ASN A 771 48.83 -42.96 25.44
N GLY A 772 49.63 -42.68 24.40
CA GLY A 772 50.71 -43.59 24.02
C GLY A 772 51.86 -43.45 25.01
N THR A 773 51.84 -44.24 26.09
CA THR A 773 52.96 -44.31 27.05
C THR A 773 52.97 -45.67 27.74
N GLU A 774 54.03 -46.45 27.54
CA GLU A 774 54.21 -47.75 28.20
C GLU A 774 54.60 -47.55 29.68
N PRO A 775 53.89 -48.18 30.64
CA PRO A 775 54.40 -48.34 32.00
C PRO A 775 55.07 -49.72 32.13
N THR A 776 56.40 -49.75 32.13
CA THR A 776 57.14 -50.98 32.43
C THR A 776 56.99 -51.39 33.90
N THR A 777 56.53 -52.63 34.10
CA THR A 777 56.77 -53.50 35.26
C THR A 777 56.12 -53.21 36.63
N THR A 778 55.62 -54.31 37.21
CA THR A 778 55.57 -54.71 38.63
C THR A 778 54.55 -54.11 39.60
N LYS A 779 53.75 -55.05 40.18
CA LYS A 779 53.28 -55.14 41.59
C LYS A 779 52.22 -54.11 42.04
N GLU A 780 51.33 -54.39 42.99
CA GLU A 780 50.74 -55.61 43.59
C GLU A 780 49.51 -55.14 44.42
N ASN A 781 48.64 -56.07 44.85
CA ASN A 781 47.74 -55.93 46.02
C ASN A 781 46.62 -54.85 46.05
N THR A 782 45.39 -55.34 45.85
CA THR A 782 44.22 -55.21 46.77
C THR A 782 43.89 -53.86 47.44
N ALA A 783 42.69 -53.36 47.15
CA ALA A 783 41.55 -53.39 48.09
C ALA A 783 40.22 -53.38 47.32
#